data_AF-Q9ZAJ6-F1
#
_entry.id   AF-Q9ZAJ6-F1
#
_cell.length_a   1.000
_cell.length_b   1.000
_cell.length_c   1.000
_cell.angle_alpha   90.00
_cell.angle_beta   90.00
_cell.angle_gamma   90.00
#
_symmetry.space_group_name_H-M   'P 1'
#
loop_
_entity.id
_entity.type
_entity.pdbx_description
1 polymer ?
#
loop_
_entity_poly.entity_id
_entity_poly.type
_entity_poly.pdbx_seq_one_letter_code
_entity_poly.pdbx_strand_id
1 'polypeptide(L)'
;MKINNNFNINSLVDNRDVAIVRGRKTDALFKVFQVAPNIWIAPERYYGESLNINEDQKSDGGIYDSSFLSTDNEKDEFLQATVKILQRINNNVIGAKLLSLISTAISFPYEYKPGDYRQTNYLTSKYNEHYYTANLVIFGPGSNIIKNNVVYYKKEYAENGMGTMSEIWFQPFLTYKYDQFYVDPALELIKCLIKSLYYLYGIKPSDDLSIPYRLRSELNNSEYSQLDIVDFLISGGTDYKLLNTNPYWITDNYFSDAPKNFEKYKNDYETKIKNNNDIANSIKLYLEQKFKINAQNIWELNLSYFSKEFQIMMPERYNNALNHYYKKEYYGIDYFRNYNINGFEKGQIKTNLPLSKYNKCIINKPELIVNLINQNNTVWMKSNIYGDGLKCTIDNFYSSYKIPYNANYEHPINYSYLDNVNIEEIDKIPPINDADIYPYRKNADTFIPVYNIIKSKEVNTTTPLPVNYLQVQITDSNDINLSSDFLEVISSKGSSVYSFLNNTMDYLESIKYDKPIDTDKKYYKWLKAIFRNYSFDITETQEISNQFGVTKIVPWIGRALNILNTNNSFMEEFKNLGPISLINKKENITMPKIEIDEIPNSMLNLSFKDLSENLFNISFKSNSYFKKIYYDFLDQWWTQYYSQYFDLICMAKKSILAQEKLIKKIIRKKLSYLIGNANISSDNLALMNLTTTNTLRDISNESQIAMNNVDSFLNDAAICVFESNIYPKFISFMEQCINNINKDTKEFIQKCTNITENEKLQLISPNIFSSLDFDFLNIENLKSLLSSETALLIKEETSPYELVLYAFQELSNNVIGDASGKNTSIEYSKDIGLVYGINSDALYLNGSNQSISFSNDFFENGLTNSFSIHFWLRNLGQDTTKSKLIGSKEDNCGWEIYFQNTGLVFNMIDSNGDEKNIYLSDVSNNSWHYITISVDRLKEQLLIFIDDNLVVNESIKEILNIYSSNIISLLSDNNASYIEGLTILNKPTTGEEVLSNYFKNLNNSYIRDSNEERLEYNKTYQLYNYVFSDKPICEVKQNNNIYLTINNTNNLNLQASKFKLLSINPNKQYVQKFDEVIISVLDNMEKYIDISEDNRLQLIDNKNSAKKMIISNDIFISNCLTLSYGDKYVCLSMKDENYNWMICNNESNIPKKAYLWILKEV
;
A
#
# COMPACT_ATOMS: atom_id res chain seq x y z
N MET A 1 -20.28 11.81 -18.42
CA MET A 1 -21.10 10.76 -19.06
C MET A 1 -22.08 10.14 -18.05
N LYS A 2 -23.31 9.82 -18.47
CA LYS A 2 -24.34 9.17 -17.63
C LYS A 2 -24.52 7.71 -18.06
N ILE A 3 -24.23 6.75 -17.18
CA ILE A 3 -24.49 5.32 -17.43
C ILE A 3 -25.99 5.06 -17.28
N ASN A 4 -26.61 4.44 -18.29
CA ASN A 4 -28.03 4.10 -18.28
C ASN A 4 -28.27 2.85 -17.42
N ASN A 5 -29.05 3.02 -16.35
CA ASN A 5 -29.40 1.99 -15.39
C ASN A 5 -30.91 1.65 -15.39
N ASN A 6 -31.66 2.08 -16.42
CA ASN A 6 -33.10 1.86 -16.50
C ASN A 6 -33.49 0.51 -17.11
N PHE A 7 -32.52 -0.40 -17.29
CA PHE A 7 -32.77 -1.70 -17.90
C PHE A 7 -32.89 -2.79 -16.85
N ASN A 8 -33.78 -3.73 -17.13
CA ASN A 8 -33.73 -5.10 -16.64
C ASN A 8 -33.76 -6.08 -17.82
N ILE A 9 -33.49 -7.36 -17.59
CA ILE A 9 -33.45 -8.39 -18.63
C ILE A 9 -34.75 -8.46 -19.45
N ASN A 10 -35.89 -8.11 -18.84
CA ASN A 10 -37.22 -8.13 -19.44
C ASN A 10 -37.60 -6.85 -20.21
N SER A 11 -36.71 -5.84 -20.25
CA SER A 11 -36.96 -4.59 -20.99
C SER A 11 -37.33 -4.90 -22.45
N LEU A 12 -38.37 -4.25 -22.96
CA LEU A 12 -38.84 -4.49 -24.34
C LEU A 12 -37.81 -3.99 -25.36
N VAL A 13 -37.74 -4.66 -26.50
CA VAL A 13 -36.93 -4.22 -27.63
C VAL A 13 -37.53 -2.94 -28.20
N ASP A 14 -36.76 -1.86 -28.19
CA ASP A 14 -37.17 -0.53 -28.66
C ASP A 14 -36.44 -0.11 -29.95
N ASN A 15 -35.53 -0.96 -30.45
CA ASN A 15 -34.65 -0.68 -31.59
C ASN A 15 -33.85 0.63 -31.41
N ARG A 16 -33.51 0.97 -30.18
CA ARG A 16 -32.65 2.10 -29.84
C ARG A 16 -31.66 1.71 -28.76
N ASP A 17 -32.15 1.54 -27.53
CA ASP A 17 -31.31 1.23 -26.38
C ASP A 17 -31.35 -0.27 -26.04
N VAL A 18 -32.37 -1.00 -26.51
CA VAL A 18 -32.52 -2.46 -26.37
C VAL A 18 -32.79 -3.08 -27.75
N ALA A 19 -31.93 -4.02 -28.16
CA ALA A 19 -32.01 -4.66 -29.47
C ALA A 19 -31.73 -6.17 -29.41
N ILE A 20 -32.18 -6.89 -30.45
CA ILE A 20 -31.74 -8.26 -30.73
C ILE A 20 -30.88 -8.24 -31.99
N VAL A 21 -29.63 -8.66 -31.84
CA VAL A 21 -28.60 -8.52 -32.87
C VAL A 21 -27.97 -9.86 -33.24
N ARG A 22 -27.33 -9.90 -34.40
CA ARG A 22 -26.61 -11.07 -34.93
C ARG A 22 -25.16 -11.11 -34.44
N GLY A 23 -24.69 -12.29 -34.04
CA GLY A 23 -23.28 -12.55 -33.74
C GLY A 23 -22.44 -12.69 -35.00
N ARG A 24 -21.59 -11.69 -35.28
CA ARG A 24 -20.78 -11.61 -36.51
C ARG A 24 -21.66 -11.88 -37.74
N LYS A 25 -21.28 -12.87 -38.56
CA LYS A 25 -22.05 -13.35 -39.73
C LYS A 25 -22.63 -14.75 -39.50
N THR A 26 -22.79 -15.14 -38.24
CA THR A 26 -23.39 -16.43 -37.84
C THR A 26 -24.92 -16.31 -37.72
N ASP A 27 -25.60 -17.42 -37.46
CA ASP A 27 -27.04 -17.44 -37.14
C ASP A 27 -27.34 -17.25 -35.64
N ALA A 28 -26.30 -17.03 -34.81
CA ALA A 28 -26.49 -16.72 -33.40
C ALA A 28 -27.13 -15.34 -33.22
N LEU A 29 -28.13 -15.28 -32.35
CA LEU A 29 -28.85 -14.06 -31.97
C LEU A 29 -28.75 -13.89 -30.46
N PHE A 30 -28.54 -12.66 -30.00
CA PHE A 30 -28.51 -12.33 -28.57
C PHE A 30 -29.10 -10.95 -28.33
N LYS A 31 -29.57 -10.73 -27.10
CA LYS A 31 -30.13 -9.44 -26.68
C LYS A 31 -29.02 -8.53 -26.17
N VAL A 32 -29.10 -7.24 -26.52
CA VAL A 32 -28.12 -6.22 -26.12
C VAL A 32 -28.80 -5.00 -25.52
N PHE A 33 -28.08 -4.33 -24.61
CA PHE A 33 -28.52 -3.15 -23.88
C PHE A 33 -27.46 -2.05 -23.98
N GLN A 34 -27.84 -0.87 -24.46
CA GLN A 34 -26.94 0.28 -24.61
C GLN A 34 -26.85 1.04 -23.30
N VAL A 35 -25.75 0.84 -22.58
CA VAL A 35 -25.54 1.48 -21.27
C VAL A 35 -24.85 2.84 -21.37
N ALA A 36 -24.17 3.10 -22.49
CA ALA A 36 -23.58 4.38 -22.86
C ALA A 36 -23.44 4.46 -24.39
N PRO A 37 -23.23 5.66 -24.99
CA PRO A 37 -23.09 5.77 -26.44
C PRO A 37 -21.97 4.85 -26.95
N ASN A 38 -22.30 4.02 -27.93
CA ASN A 38 -21.43 3.00 -28.54
C ASN A 38 -20.91 1.88 -27.61
N ILE A 39 -21.41 1.77 -26.37
CA ILE A 39 -21.03 0.72 -25.40
C ILE A 39 -22.27 -0.09 -25.03
N TRP A 40 -22.20 -1.39 -25.31
CA TRP A 40 -23.32 -2.33 -25.15
C TRP A 40 -22.98 -3.46 -24.18
N ILE A 41 -24.00 -3.98 -23.50
CA ILE A 41 -23.92 -5.21 -22.70
C ILE A 41 -24.78 -6.27 -23.36
N ALA A 42 -24.22 -7.46 -23.54
CA ALA A 42 -24.92 -8.67 -23.95
C ALA A 42 -24.91 -9.65 -22.75
N PRO A 43 -25.94 -9.67 -21.90
CA PRO A 43 -25.94 -10.41 -20.63
C PRO A 43 -26.17 -11.91 -20.84
N GLU A 44 -25.35 -12.54 -21.65
CA GLU A 44 -25.39 -13.95 -22.04
C GLU A 44 -23.95 -14.48 -22.18
N ARG A 45 -23.79 -15.79 -22.29
CA ARG A 45 -22.47 -16.42 -22.55
C ARG A 45 -21.98 -16.03 -23.94
N TYR A 46 -20.66 -15.90 -24.11
CA TYR A 46 -20.10 -15.52 -25.40
C TYR A 46 -20.37 -16.58 -26.47
N TYR A 47 -21.05 -16.17 -27.55
CA TYR A 47 -21.58 -17.06 -28.59
C TYR A 47 -20.51 -17.78 -29.44
N GLY A 48 -19.28 -17.24 -29.49
CA GLY A 48 -18.21 -17.77 -30.33
C GLY A 48 -17.52 -19.02 -29.78
N GLU A 49 -17.73 -19.37 -28.50
CA GLU A 49 -17.16 -20.55 -27.88
C GLU A 49 -18.23 -21.58 -27.45
N SER A 50 -17.95 -22.87 -27.66
CA SER A 50 -18.84 -23.93 -27.18
C SER A 50 -18.82 -24.00 -25.64
N LEU A 51 -19.99 -24.04 -25.01
CA LEU A 51 -20.10 -24.12 -23.55
C LEU A 51 -19.70 -25.49 -23.00
N ASN A 52 -19.83 -26.55 -23.81
CA ASN A 52 -19.36 -27.89 -23.51
C ASN A 52 -18.14 -28.20 -24.39
N ILE A 53 -16.99 -28.37 -23.76
CA ILE A 53 -15.72 -28.71 -24.43
C ILE A 53 -15.16 -30.01 -23.84
N ASN A 54 -14.32 -30.69 -24.62
CA ASN A 54 -13.72 -31.95 -24.19
C ASN A 54 -12.73 -31.73 -23.03
N GLU A 55 -12.54 -32.75 -22.17
CA GLU A 55 -11.66 -32.67 -21.00
C GLU A 55 -10.21 -32.32 -21.37
N ASP A 56 -9.69 -32.82 -22.49
CA ASP A 56 -8.34 -32.54 -22.99
C ASP A 56 -8.15 -31.06 -23.36
N GLN A 57 -9.21 -30.38 -23.79
CA GLN A 57 -9.23 -28.96 -24.20
C GLN A 57 -9.35 -27.98 -23.02
N LYS A 58 -9.73 -28.47 -21.83
CA LYS A 58 -9.85 -27.64 -20.62
C LYS A 58 -8.48 -27.18 -20.13
N SER A 59 -8.31 -25.89 -19.84
CA SER A 59 -7.07 -25.33 -19.30
C SER A 59 -6.94 -25.56 -17.79
N ASP A 60 -5.71 -25.61 -17.30
CA ASP A 60 -5.42 -25.57 -15.86
C ASP A 60 -6.05 -24.34 -15.19
N GLY A 61 -6.46 -24.49 -13.93
CA GLY A 61 -7.14 -23.45 -13.15
C GLY A 61 -8.55 -23.08 -13.63
N GLY A 62 -8.98 -23.54 -14.80
CA GLY A 62 -10.27 -23.21 -15.41
C GLY A 62 -11.47 -23.83 -14.68
N ILE A 63 -12.63 -23.21 -14.86
CA ILE A 63 -13.93 -23.70 -14.37
C ILE A 63 -14.89 -23.73 -15.56
N TYR A 64 -15.55 -24.87 -15.77
CA TYR A 64 -16.40 -25.10 -16.95
C TYR A 64 -17.80 -25.54 -16.48
N ASP A 65 -18.79 -24.69 -16.74
CA ASP A 65 -20.19 -24.93 -16.42
C ASP A 65 -21.06 -24.39 -17.57
N SER A 66 -21.79 -25.27 -18.26
CA SER A 66 -22.68 -24.88 -19.36
C SER A 66 -24.03 -24.36 -18.90
N SER A 67 -24.37 -24.55 -17.62
CA SER A 67 -25.60 -24.01 -17.01
C SER A 67 -25.42 -22.63 -16.38
N PHE A 68 -24.18 -22.17 -16.21
CA PHE A 68 -23.89 -20.82 -15.71
C PHE A 68 -24.35 -19.74 -16.71
N LEU A 69 -25.08 -18.74 -16.20
CA LEU A 69 -25.66 -17.63 -16.98
C LEU A 69 -26.68 -18.12 -18.03
N SER A 70 -27.46 -19.15 -17.68
CA SER A 70 -28.48 -19.73 -18.56
C SER A 70 -29.89 -19.24 -18.25
N THR A 71 -30.16 -18.88 -16.99
CA THR A 71 -31.47 -18.43 -16.53
C THR A 71 -31.62 -16.91 -16.60
N ASP A 72 -32.84 -16.41 -16.80
CA ASP A 72 -33.09 -14.96 -16.92
C ASP A 72 -32.70 -14.18 -15.64
N ASN A 73 -32.80 -14.81 -14.46
CA ASN A 73 -32.34 -14.21 -13.21
C ASN A 73 -30.83 -13.97 -13.20
N GLU A 74 -30.02 -14.98 -13.57
CA GLU A 74 -28.56 -14.82 -13.65
C GLU A 74 -28.17 -13.76 -14.69
N LYS A 75 -28.89 -13.73 -15.81
CA LYS A 75 -28.67 -12.72 -16.87
C LYS A 75 -29.01 -11.31 -16.39
N ASP A 76 -30.11 -11.13 -15.66
CA ASP A 76 -30.45 -9.84 -15.06
C ASP A 76 -29.41 -9.42 -14.02
N GLU A 77 -29.02 -10.31 -13.11
CA GLU A 77 -27.96 -10.07 -12.13
C GLU A 77 -26.65 -9.67 -12.82
N PHE A 78 -26.31 -10.27 -13.96
CA PHE A 78 -25.10 -9.96 -14.71
C PHE A 78 -25.19 -8.56 -15.34
N LEU A 79 -26.35 -8.22 -15.91
CA LEU A 79 -26.62 -6.89 -16.45
C LEU A 79 -26.49 -5.84 -15.35
N GLN A 80 -27.12 -6.03 -14.20
CA GLN A 80 -27.05 -5.11 -13.06
C GLN A 80 -25.63 -5.00 -12.50
N ALA A 81 -24.92 -6.12 -12.32
CA ALA A 81 -23.54 -6.14 -11.83
C ALA A 81 -22.61 -5.34 -12.75
N THR A 82 -22.69 -5.58 -14.06
CA THR A 82 -21.86 -4.88 -15.05
C THR A 82 -22.20 -3.39 -15.11
N VAL A 83 -23.48 -3.01 -15.04
CA VAL A 83 -23.91 -1.60 -14.92
C VAL A 83 -23.32 -0.94 -13.67
N LYS A 84 -23.39 -1.60 -12.51
CA LYS A 84 -22.83 -1.06 -11.26
C LYS A 84 -21.32 -0.86 -11.32
N ILE A 85 -20.58 -1.79 -11.93
CA ILE A 85 -19.13 -1.65 -12.12
C ILE A 85 -18.83 -0.47 -13.05
N LEU A 86 -19.56 -0.33 -14.16
CA LEU A 86 -19.40 0.82 -15.06
C LEU A 86 -19.75 2.14 -14.37
N GLN A 87 -20.74 2.17 -13.48
CA GLN A 87 -21.06 3.34 -12.66
C GLN A 87 -19.91 3.68 -11.70
N ARG A 88 -19.32 2.68 -11.03
CA ARG A 88 -18.11 2.87 -10.21
C ARG A 88 -16.96 3.46 -11.02
N ILE A 89 -16.67 2.90 -12.19
CA ILE A 89 -15.62 3.41 -13.09
C ILE A 89 -15.93 4.87 -13.48
N ASN A 90 -17.17 5.17 -13.83
CA ASN A 90 -17.59 6.50 -14.25
C ASN A 90 -17.67 7.54 -13.11
N ASN A 91 -17.74 7.12 -11.85
CA ASN A 91 -17.73 8.04 -10.70
C ASN A 91 -16.35 8.64 -10.43
N ASN A 92 -15.29 7.99 -10.89
CA ASN A 92 -13.94 8.53 -10.87
C ASN A 92 -13.67 9.36 -12.14
N VAL A 93 -13.02 10.52 -12.01
CA VAL A 93 -12.74 11.43 -13.14
C VAL A 93 -11.93 10.75 -14.26
N ILE A 94 -10.92 9.97 -13.90
CA ILE A 94 -10.06 9.27 -14.85
C ILE A 94 -10.80 8.09 -15.51
N GLY A 95 -11.60 7.35 -14.74
CA GLY A 95 -12.46 6.30 -15.31
C GLY A 95 -13.54 6.84 -16.25
N ALA A 96 -14.13 7.99 -15.93
CA ALA A 96 -15.07 8.68 -16.81
C ALA A 96 -14.39 9.14 -18.11
N LYS A 97 -13.15 9.65 -18.05
CA LYS A 97 -12.34 9.96 -19.23
C LYS A 97 -12.09 8.70 -20.08
N LEU A 98 -11.72 7.56 -19.46
CA LEU A 98 -11.53 6.29 -20.18
C LEU A 98 -12.81 5.84 -20.92
N LEU A 99 -13.96 5.82 -20.23
CA LEU A 99 -15.23 5.42 -20.83
C LEU A 99 -15.68 6.39 -21.95
N SER A 100 -15.47 7.70 -21.75
CA SER A 100 -15.76 8.72 -22.76
C SER A 100 -14.87 8.56 -23.99
N LEU A 101 -13.58 8.25 -23.80
CA LEU A 101 -12.65 7.96 -24.89
C LEU A 101 -13.07 6.71 -25.67
N ILE A 102 -13.46 5.63 -25.00
CA ILE A 102 -13.95 4.40 -25.65
C ILE A 102 -15.24 4.69 -26.42
N SER A 103 -16.14 5.50 -25.86
CA SER A 103 -17.37 5.92 -26.51
C SER A 103 -17.09 6.66 -27.83
N THR A 104 -16.08 7.52 -27.86
CA THR A 104 -15.72 8.30 -29.06
C THR A 104 -14.72 7.65 -29.99
N ALA A 105 -14.03 6.58 -29.57
CA ALA A 105 -13.02 5.87 -30.35
C ALA A 105 -13.64 4.98 -31.45
N ILE A 106 -14.51 5.55 -32.29
CA ILE A 106 -15.11 4.86 -33.42
C ILE A 106 -14.04 4.43 -34.44
N SER A 107 -14.25 3.30 -35.10
CA SER A 107 -13.38 2.85 -36.18
C SER A 107 -13.39 3.85 -37.33
N PHE A 108 -12.24 4.06 -37.98
CA PHE A 108 -12.17 4.90 -39.17
C PHE A 108 -13.00 4.26 -40.29
N PRO A 109 -13.86 5.00 -41.00
CA PRO A 109 -14.73 4.43 -42.02
C PRO A 109 -13.91 3.94 -43.23
N TYR A 110 -14.28 2.77 -43.76
CA TYR A 110 -13.60 2.16 -44.90
C TYR A 110 -13.94 2.89 -46.20
N GLU A 111 -12.93 3.30 -46.95
CA GLU A 111 -13.10 3.91 -48.27
C GLU A 111 -13.25 2.80 -49.34
N TYR A 112 -14.49 2.48 -49.72
CA TYR A 112 -14.78 1.43 -50.71
C TYR A 112 -14.40 1.84 -52.13
N LYS A 113 -14.60 3.12 -52.44
CA LYS A 113 -14.17 3.84 -53.64
C LYS A 113 -13.81 5.27 -53.22
N PRO A 114 -13.05 6.03 -54.02
CA PRO A 114 -12.71 7.42 -53.68
C PRO A 114 -13.95 8.22 -53.26
N GLY A 115 -13.98 8.68 -52.00
CA GLY A 115 -15.10 9.42 -51.40
C GLY A 115 -16.30 8.59 -50.87
N ASP A 116 -16.32 7.26 -51.05
CA ASP A 116 -17.36 6.33 -50.55
C ASP A 116 -16.91 5.72 -49.21
N TYR A 117 -17.21 6.41 -48.11
CA TYR A 117 -16.83 6.03 -46.75
C TYR A 117 -17.93 5.21 -46.05
N ARG A 118 -17.58 4.02 -45.57
CA ARG A 118 -18.53 3.07 -44.96
C ARG A 118 -18.11 2.62 -43.57
N GLN A 119 -19.03 2.65 -42.61
CA GLN A 119 -18.77 2.32 -41.21
C GLN A 119 -18.61 0.81 -41.01
N THR A 120 -17.77 0.44 -40.04
CA THR A 120 -17.45 -0.96 -39.70
C THR A 120 -17.87 -1.33 -38.27
N ASN A 121 -18.03 -0.35 -37.39
CA ASN A 121 -18.35 -0.50 -35.96
C ASN A 121 -19.87 -0.52 -35.72
N TYR A 122 -20.55 -1.55 -36.21
CA TYR A 122 -22.00 -1.69 -36.05
C TYR A 122 -22.44 -3.12 -35.76
N LEU A 123 -23.53 -3.24 -34.99
CA LEU A 123 -24.31 -4.45 -34.79
C LEU A 123 -25.45 -4.49 -35.80
N THR A 124 -25.77 -5.69 -36.30
CA THR A 124 -26.84 -5.91 -37.27
C THR A 124 -28.05 -6.49 -36.55
N SER A 125 -29.24 -5.90 -36.73
CA SER A 125 -30.50 -6.46 -36.24
C SER A 125 -30.81 -7.85 -36.80
N LYS A 126 -31.67 -8.61 -36.11
CA LYS A 126 -32.12 -9.96 -36.52
C LYS A 126 -32.50 -10.08 -38.01
N TYR A 127 -33.26 -9.11 -38.52
CA TYR A 127 -33.76 -9.08 -39.91
C TYR A 127 -32.87 -8.28 -40.87
N ASN A 128 -31.72 -7.76 -40.40
CA ASN A 128 -30.80 -6.91 -41.17
C ASN A 128 -31.49 -5.66 -41.76
N GLU A 129 -32.42 -5.08 -40.99
CA GLU A 129 -33.19 -3.88 -41.34
C GLU A 129 -32.65 -2.62 -40.63
N HIS A 130 -32.15 -2.80 -39.40
CA HIS A 130 -31.53 -1.75 -38.58
C HIS A 130 -30.06 -2.06 -38.25
N TYR A 131 -29.27 -1.00 -38.13
CA TYR A 131 -27.88 -1.02 -37.67
C TYR A 131 -27.71 -0.17 -36.40
N TYR A 132 -26.90 -0.66 -35.48
CA TYR A 132 -26.62 0.01 -34.20
C TYR A 132 -25.13 0.23 -34.05
N THR A 133 -24.68 1.46 -33.82
CA THR A 133 -23.24 1.72 -33.63
C THR A 133 -22.74 1.09 -32.33
N ALA A 134 -21.63 0.37 -32.41
CA ALA A 134 -20.99 -0.26 -31.26
C ALA A 134 -19.47 -0.24 -31.44
N ASN A 135 -18.78 0.37 -30.49
CA ASN A 135 -17.33 0.26 -30.34
C ASN A 135 -17.00 -0.96 -29.48
N LEU A 136 -17.81 -1.17 -28.44
CA LEU A 136 -17.59 -2.18 -27.44
C LEU A 136 -18.87 -2.94 -27.10
N VAL A 137 -18.77 -4.27 -27.01
CA VAL A 137 -19.83 -5.14 -26.48
C VAL A 137 -19.27 -6.02 -25.36
N ILE A 138 -19.87 -5.94 -24.16
CA ILE A 138 -19.47 -6.72 -22.99
C ILE A 138 -20.39 -7.94 -22.84
N PHE A 139 -19.83 -9.13 -22.97
CA PHE A 139 -20.48 -10.42 -22.79
C PHE A 139 -20.13 -11.05 -21.44
N GLY A 140 -20.94 -12.02 -21.02
CA GLY A 140 -20.52 -13.01 -20.04
C GLY A 140 -19.39 -13.91 -20.58
N PRO A 141 -18.85 -14.80 -19.74
CA PRO A 141 -17.70 -15.62 -20.10
C PRO A 141 -17.95 -16.56 -21.29
N GLY A 142 -16.87 -16.96 -21.98
CA GLY A 142 -16.85 -18.05 -22.95
C GLY A 142 -16.94 -19.43 -22.28
N SER A 143 -16.21 -20.43 -22.77
CA SER A 143 -16.23 -21.82 -22.23
C SER A 143 -15.79 -21.87 -20.77
N ASN A 144 -14.67 -21.21 -20.46
CA ASN A 144 -14.10 -21.11 -19.12
C ASN A 144 -14.68 -19.90 -18.38
N ILE A 145 -15.44 -20.12 -17.31
CA ILE A 145 -16.23 -19.07 -16.67
C ILE A 145 -15.43 -18.06 -15.84
N ILE A 146 -14.16 -18.33 -15.58
CA ILE A 146 -13.26 -17.43 -14.83
C ILE A 146 -12.29 -16.65 -15.74
N LYS A 147 -12.31 -16.90 -17.06
CA LYS A 147 -11.37 -16.28 -18.00
C LYS A 147 -11.99 -15.03 -18.62
N ASN A 148 -11.52 -13.87 -18.17
CA ASN A 148 -11.77 -12.61 -18.86
C ASN A 148 -10.94 -12.56 -20.15
N ASN A 149 -11.48 -11.92 -21.19
CA ASN A 149 -10.78 -11.80 -22.48
C ASN A 149 -11.27 -10.59 -23.28
N VAL A 150 -10.46 -10.15 -24.25
CA VAL A 150 -10.80 -9.08 -25.18
C VAL A 150 -10.46 -9.52 -26.59
N VAL A 151 -11.46 -9.55 -27.46
CA VAL A 151 -11.32 -10.00 -28.85
C VAL A 151 -11.63 -8.87 -29.82
N TYR A 152 -10.89 -8.83 -30.91
CA TYR A 152 -11.13 -7.93 -32.02
C TYR A 152 -12.21 -8.49 -32.95
N TYR A 153 -12.99 -7.60 -33.57
CA TYR A 153 -14.00 -8.02 -34.53
C TYR A 153 -13.38 -8.40 -35.89
N LYS A 154 -12.35 -7.65 -36.32
CA LYS A 154 -11.55 -7.93 -37.52
C LYS A 154 -10.06 -7.61 -37.33
N LYS A 155 -9.20 -8.61 -37.52
CA LYS A 155 -7.75 -8.54 -37.21
C LYS A 155 -7.02 -7.47 -38.03
N GLU A 156 -7.24 -7.49 -39.34
CA GLU A 156 -6.61 -6.56 -40.29
C GLU A 156 -6.76 -5.09 -39.86
N TYR A 157 -7.96 -4.73 -39.38
CA TYR A 157 -8.27 -3.36 -38.97
C TYR A 157 -7.78 -3.03 -37.57
N ALA A 158 -7.59 -4.04 -36.72
CA ALA A 158 -6.97 -3.88 -35.42
C ALA A 158 -5.46 -3.57 -35.51
N GLU A 159 -4.80 -3.89 -36.62
CA GLU A 159 -3.33 -3.79 -36.79
C GLU A 159 -2.89 -2.66 -37.73
N ASN A 160 -3.79 -2.16 -38.59
CA ASN A 160 -3.42 -1.25 -39.69
C ASN A 160 -3.70 0.25 -39.45
N GLY A 161 -4.09 0.64 -38.23
CA GLY A 161 -4.45 2.02 -37.84
C GLY A 161 -5.91 2.43 -38.06
N MET A 162 -6.74 1.61 -38.71
CA MET A 162 -8.15 1.93 -38.96
C MET A 162 -9.00 1.79 -37.68
N GLY A 163 -8.76 0.71 -36.94
CA GLY A 163 -9.53 0.32 -35.76
C GLY A 163 -10.72 -0.58 -36.07
N THR A 164 -11.13 -1.36 -35.08
CA THR A 164 -12.24 -2.32 -35.18
C THR A 164 -13.03 -2.40 -33.88
N MET A 165 -14.30 -2.83 -33.97
CA MET A 165 -15.13 -3.11 -32.79
C MET A 165 -14.45 -4.16 -31.89
N SER A 166 -14.67 -4.08 -30.58
CA SER A 166 -14.16 -5.05 -29.61
C SER A 166 -15.29 -5.76 -28.87
N GLU A 167 -15.10 -7.05 -28.58
CA GLU A 167 -15.98 -7.83 -27.72
C GLU A 167 -15.19 -8.22 -26.46
N ILE A 168 -15.74 -7.96 -25.27
CA ILE A 168 -15.14 -8.32 -23.97
C ILE A 168 -15.91 -9.51 -23.40
N TRP A 169 -15.19 -10.45 -22.79
CA TRP A 169 -15.78 -11.50 -21.93
C TRP A 169 -15.43 -11.16 -20.49
N PHE A 170 -16.43 -11.12 -19.62
CA PHE A 170 -16.23 -10.66 -18.25
C PHE A 170 -16.96 -11.56 -17.25
N GLN A 171 -16.32 -11.81 -16.10
CA GLN A 171 -16.87 -12.52 -14.95
C GLN A 171 -17.00 -11.58 -13.75
N PRO A 172 -18.19 -11.01 -13.48
CA PRO A 172 -18.39 -10.12 -12.34
C PRO A 172 -18.61 -10.87 -11.01
N PHE A 173 -19.07 -12.12 -11.01
CA PHE A 173 -19.56 -12.78 -9.79
C PHE A 173 -18.50 -13.52 -9.00
N LEU A 174 -17.32 -13.75 -9.59
CA LEU A 174 -16.25 -14.50 -8.96
C LEU A 174 -14.99 -13.63 -8.87
N THR A 175 -14.45 -13.49 -7.68
CA THR A 175 -13.11 -12.93 -7.43
C THR A 175 -12.24 -13.94 -6.68
N TYR A 176 -10.96 -13.66 -6.51
CA TYR A 176 -10.05 -14.45 -5.70
C TYR A 176 -9.28 -13.55 -4.72
N LYS A 177 -8.72 -14.18 -3.68
CA LYS A 177 -7.87 -13.49 -2.71
C LYS A 177 -6.41 -13.58 -3.15
N TYR A 178 -5.67 -12.47 -3.13
CA TYR A 178 -4.22 -12.42 -3.29
C TYR A 178 -3.63 -11.80 -2.02
N ASP A 179 -2.71 -12.52 -1.37
CA ASP A 179 -2.27 -12.22 -0.01
C ASP A 179 -3.49 -11.98 0.92
N GLN A 180 -3.71 -10.73 1.35
CA GLN A 180 -4.76 -10.36 2.29
C GLN A 180 -5.99 -9.69 1.68
N PHE A 181 -6.00 -9.38 0.38
CA PHE A 181 -7.08 -8.60 -0.25
C PHE A 181 -7.80 -9.38 -1.36
N TYR A 182 -9.08 -9.09 -1.58
CA TYR A 182 -9.84 -9.58 -2.73
C TYR A 182 -9.59 -8.70 -3.96
N VAL A 183 -9.39 -9.32 -5.13
CA VAL A 183 -9.22 -8.57 -6.38
C VAL A 183 -10.53 -7.84 -6.72
N ASP A 184 -10.44 -6.54 -6.98
CA ASP A 184 -11.60 -5.72 -7.33
C ASP A 184 -11.99 -5.95 -8.81
N PRO A 185 -13.22 -6.42 -9.11
CA PRO A 185 -13.67 -6.65 -10.49
C PRO A 185 -13.68 -5.39 -11.36
N ALA A 186 -13.75 -4.18 -10.78
CA ALA A 186 -13.65 -2.95 -11.56
C ALA A 186 -12.30 -2.80 -12.25
N LEU A 187 -11.21 -3.15 -11.57
CA LEU A 187 -9.87 -3.05 -12.15
C LEU A 187 -9.64 -4.12 -13.23
N GLU A 188 -10.19 -5.32 -13.03
CA GLU A 188 -10.19 -6.38 -14.05
C GLU A 188 -11.00 -5.99 -15.31
N LEU A 189 -12.11 -5.26 -15.15
CA LEU A 189 -12.84 -4.71 -16.29
C LEU A 189 -12.05 -3.58 -16.95
N ILE A 190 -11.42 -2.69 -16.17
CA ILE A 190 -10.54 -1.64 -16.69
C ILE A 190 -9.41 -2.24 -17.54
N LYS A 191 -8.79 -3.35 -17.11
CA LYS A 191 -7.78 -4.08 -17.91
C LYS A 191 -8.31 -4.40 -19.31
N CYS A 192 -9.55 -4.90 -19.38
CA CYS A 192 -10.20 -5.25 -20.63
C CYS A 192 -10.55 -4.01 -21.48
N LEU A 193 -11.02 -2.93 -20.82
CA LEU A 193 -11.34 -1.66 -21.47
C LEU A 193 -10.11 -1.00 -22.10
N ILE A 194 -8.97 -0.96 -21.39
CA ILE A 194 -7.71 -0.44 -21.95
C ILE A 194 -7.29 -1.27 -23.16
N LYS A 195 -7.35 -2.61 -23.08
CA LYS A 195 -6.99 -3.48 -24.22
C LYS A 195 -7.87 -3.24 -25.44
N SER A 196 -9.15 -2.92 -25.23
CA SER A 196 -10.04 -2.56 -26.34
C SER A 196 -9.59 -1.30 -27.09
N LEU A 197 -8.92 -0.33 -26.44
CA LEU A 197 -8.39 0.86 -27.12
C LEU A 197 -7.34 0.52 -28.17
N TYR A 198 -6.50 -0.49 -27.94
CA TYR A 198 -5.52 -0.95 -28.95
C TYR A 198 -6.24 -1.40 -30.22
N TYR A 199 -7.37 -2.10 -30.07
CA TYR A 199 -8.17 -2.56 -31.21
C TYR A 199 -8.97 -1.43 -31.86
N LEU A 200 -9.52 -0.50 -31.07
CA LEU A 200 -10.30 0.65 -31.56
C LEU A 200 -9.44 1.68 -32.31
N TYR A 201 -8.16 1.80 -31.95
CA TYR A 201 -7.20 2.67 -32.63
C TYR A 201 -6.44 1.96 -33.77
N GLY A 202 -6.58 0.65 -33.90
CA GLY A 202 -5.88 -0.10 -34.94
C GLY A 202 -4.38 -0.21 -34.68
N ILE A 203 -3.96 -0.17 -33.41
CA ILE A 203 -2.55 -0.24 -32.98
C ILE A 203 -2.23 -1.56 -32.28
N LYS A 204 -2.99 -2.63 -32.56
CA LYS A 204 -2.62 -3.98 -32.12
C LYS A 204 -1.26 -4.34 -32.76
N PRO A 205 -0.25 -4.75 -31.97
CA PRO A 205 1.01 -5.25 -32.49
C PRO A 205 0.86 -6.65 -33.09
N SER A 206 1.92 -7.12 -33.75
CA SER A 206 2.02 -8.51 -34.19
C SER A 206 1.91 -9.48 -33.00
N ASP A 207 1.28 -10.64 -33.21
CA ASP A 207 1.17 -11.70 -32.19
C ASP A 207 2.54 -12.33 -31.82
N ASP A 208 3.59 -12.01 -32.59
CA ASP A 208 4.98 -12.43 -32.38
C ASP A 208 5.80 -11.43 -31.55
N LEU A 209 5.28 -10.21 -31.33
CA LEU A 209 5.96 -9.21 -30.50
C LEU A 209 5.72 -9.52 -29.02
N SER A 210 6.61 -10.34 -28.47
CA SER A 210 6.59 -10.76 -27.06
C SER A 210 7.93 -10.50 -26.38
N ILE A 211 7.88 -10.38 -25.07
CA ILE A 211 9.05 -10.13 -24.22
C ILE A 211 9.25 -11.29 -23.23
N PRO A 212 10.47 -11.55 -22.76
CA PRO A 212 10.71 -12.50 -21.69
C PRO A 212 10.06 -11.98 -20.39
N TYR A 213 9.28 -12.84 -19.71
CA TYR A 213 8.56 -12.46 -18.49
C TYR A 213 9.03 -13.23 -17.26
N ARG A 214 9.33 -14.53 -17.44
CA ARG A 214 9.77 -15.41 -16.34
C ARG A 214 10.66 -16.52 -16.87
N LEU A 215 11.77 -16.79 -16.20
CA LEU A 215 12.51 -18.04 -16.38
C LEU A 215 11.73 -19.20 -15.74
N ARG A 216 11.51 -20.28 -16.50
CA ARG A 216 10.94 -21.53 -15.98
C ARG A 216 12.00 -22.31 -15.21
N SER A 217 12.23 -21.91 -13.96
CA SER A 217 13.24 -22.51 -13.07
C SER A 217 12.89 -23.92 -12.61
N GLU A 218 11.61 -24.30 -12.68
CA GLU A 218 11.08 -25.61 -12.35
C GLU A 218 11.47 -26.69 -13.37
N LEU A 219 11.87 -26.31 -14.59
CA LEU A 219 12.29 -27.23 -15.65
C LEU A 219 13.82 -27.34 -15.71
N ASN A 220 14.33 -28.52 -16.10
CA ASN A 220 15.78 -28.74 -16.23
C ASN A 220 16.41 -27.97 -17.41
N ASN A 221 15.65 -27.73 -18.48
CA ASN A 221 16.07 -26.90 -19.61
C ASN A 221 15.93 -25.40 -19.31
N SER A 222 16.70 -24.56 -20.01
CA SER A 222 16.50 -23.11 -20.01
C SER A 222 15.32 -22.78 -20.93
N GLU A 223 14.16 -22.55 -20.33
CA GLU A 223 12.92 -22.20 -21.03
C GLU A 223 12.35 -20.94 -20.40
N TYR A 224 11.82 -20.04 -21.23
CA TYR A 224 11.24 -18.77 -20.80
C TYR A 224 9.76 -18.72 -21.12
N SER A 225 8.98 -18.19 -20.18
CA SER A 225 7.63 -17.72 -20.44
C SER A 225 7.69 -16.34 -21.08
N GLN A 226 6.92 -16.15 -22.15
CA GLN A 226 6.83 -14.90 -22.89
C GLN A 226 5.47 -14.24 -22.70
N LEU A 227 5.46 -12.92 -22.59
CA LEU A 227 4.25 -12.12 -22.50
C LEU A 227 4.11 -11.22 -23.75
N ASP A 228 2.90 -11.15 -24.29
CA ASP A 228 2.56 -10.22 -25.37
C ASP A 228 2.77 -8.77 -24.91
N ILE A 229 3.33 -7.93 -25.76
CA ILE A 229 3.68 -6.56 -25.38
C ILE A 229 2.44 -5.75 -24.95
N VAL A 230 1.25 -5.99 -25.50
CA VAL A 230 0.02 -5.30 -25.09
C VAL A 230 -0.35 -5.69 -23.67
N ASP A 231 -0.33 -6.99 -23.37
CA ASP A 231 -0.66 -7.47 -22.03
C ASP A 231 0.36 -6.99 -21.01
N PHE A 232 1.64 -6.90 -21.38
CA PHE A 232 2.68 -6.32 -20.53
C PHE A 232 2.43 -4.83 -20.22
N LEU A 233 2.23 -4.01 -21.26
CA LEU A 233 2.02 -2.57 -21.11
C LEU A 233 0.79 -2.28 -20.25
N ILE A 234 -0.33 -2.97 -20.51
CA ILE A 234 -1.60 -2.72 -19.81
C ILE A 234 -1.55 -3.21 -18.37
N SER A 235 -0.92 -4.35 -18.11
CA SER A 235 -0.96 -4.97 -16.78
C SER A 235 -0.20 -4.18 -15.73
N GLY A 236 0.69 -3.26 -16.13
CA GLY A 236 1.48 -2.45 -15.22
C GLY A 236 2.30 -3.30 -14.25
N GLY A 237 2.38 -2.86 -13.00
CA GLY A 237 3.11 -3.53 -11.94
C GLY A 237 4.59 -3.16 -11.91
N THR A 238 5.33 -3.90 -11.09
CA THR A 238 6.79 -3.78 -11.01
C THR A 238 7.45 -4.28 -12.29
N ASP A 239 6.90 -5.31 -12.94
CA ASP A 239 7.42 -5.84 -14.21
C ASP A 239 7.52 -4.73 -15.28
N TYR A 240 6.49 -3.89 -15.39
CA TYR A 240 6.44 -2.77 -16.34
C TYR A 240 7.60 -1.77 -16.20
N LYS A 241 7.97 -1.44 -14.95
CA LYS A 241 9.02 -0.45 -14.64
C LYS A 241 10.41 -0.85 -15.14
N LEU A 242 10.64 -2.14 -15.40
CA LEU A 242 11.93 -2.69 -15.82
C LEU A 242 12.16 -2.62 -17.33
N LEU A 243 11.08 -2.62 -18.12
CA LEU A 243 11.17 -2.37 -19.56
C LEU A 243 10.94 -0.91 -19.92
N ASN A 244 9.92 -0.27 -19.34
CA ASN A 244 9.64 1.14 -19.62
C ASN A 244 10.62 2.04 -18.85
N THR A 245 11.82 2.15 -19.41
CA THR A 245 12.99 2.80 -18.82
C THR A 245 13.37 4.04 -19.61
N ASN A 246 14.10 4.97 -18.97
CA ASN A 246 14.62 6.16 -19.64
C ASN A 246 16.16 6.25 -19.49
N PRO A 247 16.92 6.02 -20.58
CA PRO A 247 16.44 5.67 -21.93
C PRO A 247 15.93 4.22 -22.01
N TYR A 248 15.06 3.90 -22.98
CA TYR A 248 14.62 2.51 -23.17
C TYR A 248 15.75 1.68 -23.79
N TRP A 249 15.81 0.42 -23.39
CA TRP A 249 16.75 -0.55 -23.93
C TRP A 249 16.07 -1.54 -24.90
N ILE A 250 14.76 -1.79 -24.75
CA ILE A 250 13.94 -2.55 -25.71
C ILE A 250 13.26 -1.62 -26.73
N THR A 251 13.36 -1.98 -28.01
CA THR A 251 12.62 -1.35 -29.13
C THR A 251 12.12 -2.37 -30.13
N ASP A 252 11.10 -1.98 -30.89
CA ASP A 252 10.65 -2.67 -32.09
C ASP A 252 10.16 -1.64 -33.12
N ASN A 253 10.14 -2.02 -34.40
CA ASN A 253 9.60 -1.19 -35.47
C ASN A 253 8.16 -0.75 -35.21
N TYR A 254 7.38 -1.57 -34.51
CA TYR A 254 6.02 -1.28 -34.04
C TYR A 254 5.89 0.11 -33.40
N PHE A 255 6.78 0.47 -32.48
CA PHE A 255 6.71 1.75 -31.76
C PHE A 255 6.99 2.94 -32.67
N SER A 256 7.69 2.73 -33.80
CA SER A 256 7.92 3.76 -34.80
C SER A 256 6.82 3.81 -35.87
N ASP A 257 6.22 2.67 -36.21
CA ASP A 257 5.28 2.55 -37.34
C ASP A 257 3.84 2.84 -36.95
N ALA A 258 3.43 2.47 -35.72
CA ALA A 258 2.09 2.78 -35.23
C ALA A 258 1.81 4.29 -35.16
N PRO A 259 2.72 5.17 -34.68
CA PRO A 259 2.51 6.62 -34.73
C PRO A 259 2.45 7.17 -36.16
N LYS A 260 3.27 6.64 -37.09
CA LYS A 260 3.20 7.04 -38.52
C LYS A 260 1.84 6.69 -39.12
N ASN A 261 1.33 5.48 -38.84
CA ASN A 261 0.02 5.05 -39.31
C ASN A 261 -1.10 5.90 -38.67
N PHE A 262 -1.01 6.20 -37.37
CA PHE A 262 -1.94 7.09 -36.69
C PHE A 262 -2.00 8.48 -37.34
N GLU A 263 -0.85 9.11 -37.59
CA GLU A 263 -0.78 10.43 -38.25
C GLU A 263 -1.31 10.39 -39.69
N LYS A 264 -1.16 9.27 -40.41
CA LYS A 264 -1.77 9.09 -41.72
C LYS A 264 -3.31 9.19 -41.65
N TYR A 265 -3.96 8.44 -40.75
CA TYR A 265 -5.42 8.49 -40.62
C TYR A 265 -5.93 9.82 -40.05
N LYS A 266 -5.15 10.47 -39.20
CA LYS A 266 -5.44 11.83 -38.73
C LYS A 266 -5.44 12.83 -39.88
N ASN A 267 -4.42 12.78 -40.76
CA ASN A 267 -4.37 13.60 -41.97
C ASN A 267 -5.54 13.29 -42.92
N ASP A 268 -5.90 12.01 -43.10
CA ASP A 268 -7.06 11.63 -43.90
C ASP A 268 -8.38 12.17 -43.31
N TYR A 269 -8.52 12.18 -41.97
CA TYR A 269 -9.67 12.83 -41.32
C TYR A 269 -9.71 14.33 -41.62
N GLU A 270 -8.61 15.04 -41.40
CA GLU A 270 -8.53 16.50 -41.56
C GLU A 270 -8.78 16.94 -43.01
N THR A 271 -8.27 16.18 -43.99
CA THR A 271 -8.31 16.54 -45.40
C THR A 271 -9.54 16.01 -46.14
N LYS A 272 -10.07 14.83 -45.78
CA LYS A 272 -11.13 14.13 -46.54
C LYS A 272 -12.47 14.02 -45.81
N ILE A 273 -12.49 14.01 -44.48
CA ILE A 273 -13.72 13.74 -43.69
C ILE A 273 -14.28 15.00 -43.02
N LYS A 274 -13.43 15.81 -42.39
CA LYS A 274 -13.84 16.90 -41.49
C LYS A 274 -14.87 17.85 -42.09
N ASN A 275 -14.72 18.20 -43.37
CA ASN A 275 -15.60 19.14 -44.08
C ASN A 275 -16.49 18.46 -45.13
N ASN A 276 -16.58 17.12 -45.14
CA ASN A 276 -17.35 16.39 -46.16
C ASN A 276 -18.83 16.31 -45.81
N ASN A 277 -19.71 16.92 -46.62
CA ASN A 277 -21.15 16.96 -46.34
C ASN A 277 -21.86 15.61 -46.45
N ASP A 278 -21.26 14.61 -47.10
CA ASP A 278 -21.83 13.27 -47.27
C ASP A 278 -21.66 12.38 -46.03
N ILE A 279 -20.87 12.83 -45.04
CA ILE A 279 -20.66 12.14 -43.77
C ILE A 279 -21.44 12.87 -42.66
N ALA A 280 -22.16 12.11 -41.83
CA ALA A 280 -22.93 12.70 -40.73
C ALA A 280 -22.04 13.46 -39.74
N ASN A 281 -22.55 14.57 -39.19
CA ASN A 281 -21.80 15.40 -38.24
C ASN A 281 -21.46 14.66 -36.94
N SER A 282 -22.33 13.75 -36.49
CA SER A 282 -22.07 12.88 -35.32
C SER A 282 -20.73 12.13 -35.51
N ILE A 283 -20.56 11.42 -36.62
CA ILE A 283 -19.35 10.65 -36.96
C ILE A 283 -18.10 11.54 -37.00
N LYS A 284 -18.19 12.74 -37.62
CA LYS A 284 -17.05 13.66 -37.71
C LYS A 284 -16.58 14.12 -36.33
N LEU A 285 -17.51 14.51 -35.46
CA LEU A 285 -17.21 14.97 -34.10
C LEU A 285 -16.62 13.84 -33.25
N TYR A 286 -17.12 12.62 -33.37
CA TYR A 286 -16.53 11.45 -32.71
C TYR A 286 -15.09 11.19 -33.18
N LEU A 287 -14.82 11.24 -34.49
CA LEU A 287 -13.45 11.13 -35.02
C LEU A 287 -12.56 12.29 -34.57
N GLU A 288 -13.08 13.52 -34.49
CA GLU A 288 -12.33 14.68 -33.99
C GLU A 288 -11.79 14.42 -32.58
N GLN A 289 -12.64 13.91 -31.69
CA GLN A 289 -12.24 13.59 -30.32
C GLN A 289 -11.27 12.40 -30.28
N LYS A 290 -11.45 11.37 -31.12
CA LYS A 290 -10.50 10.25 -31.26
C LYS A 290 -9.09 10.74 -31.56
N PHE A 291 -8.92 11.69 -32.48
CA PHE A 291 -7.60 12.16 -32.90
C PHE A 291 -6.95 13.19 -31.95
N LYS A 292 -7.61 13.55 -30.83
CA LYS A 292 -6.97 14.32 -29.75
C LYS A 292 -6.03 13.48 -28.87
N ILE A 293 -6.13 12.16 -28.94
CA ILE A 293 -5.30 11.20 -28.20
C ILE A 293 -4.38 10.50 -29.19
N ASN A 294 -3.09 10.40 -28.86
CA ASN A 294 -2.10 9.73 -29.71
C ASN A 294 -1.83 8.29 -29.24
N ALA A 295 -1.09 7.53 -30.05
CA ALA A 295 -0.76 6.13 -29.72
C ALA A 295 0.08 6.00 -28.42
N GLN A 296 0.97 6.95 -28.15
CA GLN A 296 1.83 6.94 -26.95
C GLN A 296 1.01 7.09 -25.67
N ASN A 297 -0.03 7.93 -25.68
CA ASN A 297 -0.94 8.07 -24.54
C ASN A 297 -1.61 6.74 -24.17
N ILE A 298 -1.90 5.89 -25.17
CA ILE A 298 -2.53 4.58 -24.95
C ILE A 298 -1.50 3.56 -24.43
N TRP A 299 -0.25 3.58 -24.93
CA TRP A 299 0.79 2.66 -24.48
C TRP A 299 1.18 2.82 -23.02
N GLU A 300 1.13 4.05 -22.52
CA GLU A 300 1.44 4.35 -21.13
C GLU A 300 0.23 4.13 -20.20
N LEU A 301 -0.95 3.86 -20.74
CA LEU A 301 -2.17 3.64 -19.96
C LEU A 301 -2.21 2.21 -19.41
N ASN A 302 -2.06 2.05 -18.09
CA ASN A 302 -1.91 0.74 -17.45
C ASN A 302 -2.61 0.67 -16.09
N LEU A 303 -2.73 -0.55 -15.54
CA LEU A 303 -3.43 -0.79 -14.29
C LEU A 303 -2.78 -0.14 -13.06
N SER A 304 -1.48 0.08 -13.03
CA SER A 304 -0.84 0.78 -11.90
C SER A 304 -1.29 2.24 -11.80
N TYR A 305 -1.56 2.89 -12.93
CA TYR A 305 -2.17 4.23 -12.93
C TYR A 305 -3.58 4.19 -12.32
N PHE A 306 -4.43 3.24 -12.74
CA PHE A 306 -5.78 3.11 -12.20
C PHE A 306 -5.82 2.60 -10.75
N SER A 307 -4.88 1.77 -10.34
CA SER A 307 -4.69 1.35 -8.94
C SER A 307 -4.52 2.56 -8.03
N LYS A 308 -3.69 3.53 -8.44
CA LYS A 308 -3.53 4.81 -7.74
C LYS A 308 -4.79 5.68 -7.80
N GLU A 309 -5.34 5.94 -8.97
CA GLU A 309 -6.49 6.85 -9.11
C GLU A 309 -7.76 6.34 -8.41
N PHE A 310 -7.93 5.02 -8.30
CA PHE A 310 -9.07 4.39 -7.64
C PHE A 310 -8.77 3.89 -6.21
N GLN A 311 -7.51 3.97 -5.77
CA GLN A 311 -7.04 3.40 -4.50
C GLN A 311 -7.39 1.91 -4.40
N ILE A 312 -7.10 1.14 -5.47
CA ILE A 312 -7.38 -0.30 -5.58
C ILE A 312 -6.08 -1.10 -5.48
N MET A 313 -6.05 -2.08 -4.59
CA MET A 313 -4.96 -3.06 -4.48
C MET A 313 -5.01 -4.08 -5.64
N MET A 314 -3.85 -4.31 -6.27
CA MET A 314 -3.67 -5.30 -7.33
C MET A 314 -2.36 -6.09 -7.15
N PRO A 315 -2.26 -7.31 -7.69
CA PRO A 315 -0.96 -8.00 -7.75
C PRO A 315 0.02 -7.23 -8.63
N GLU A 316 1.19 -6.89 -8.07
CA GLU A 316 2.18 -6.01 -8.73
C GLU A 316 3.35 -6.78 -9.36
N ARG A 317 3.54 -8.05 -8.97
CA ARG A 317 4.68 -8.88 -9.36
C ARG A 317 4.20 -10.10 -10.12
N TYR A 318 4.71 -10.28 -11.33
CA TYR A 318 4.37 -11.41 -12.21
C TYR A 318 2.86 -11.63 -12.34
N ASN A 319 2.09 -10.53 -12.42
CA ASN A 319 0.63 -10.57 -12.32
C ASN A 319 -0.06 -11.37 -13.46
N ASN A 320 0.62 -11.57 -14.59
CA ASN A 320 0.15 -12.46 -15.67
C ASN A 320 0.60 -13.91 -15.53
N ALA A 321 1.51 -14.23 -14.59
CA ALA A 321 2.02 -15.58 -14.34
C ALA A 321 1.56 -16.18 -12.98
N LEU A 322 0.61 -15.52 -12.31
CA LEU A 322 0.15 -15.91 -10.96
C LEU A 322 -0.35 -17.35 -10.83
N ASN A 323 -0.82 -17.99 -11.91
CA ASN A 323 -1.30 -19.37 -11.84
C ASN A 323 -0.18 -20.37 -11.47
N HIS A 324 1.08 -20.05 -11.79
CA HIS A 324 2.23 -20.83 -11.34
C HIS A 324 2.44 -20.67 -9.83
N TYR A 325 2.46 -19.42 -9.37
CA TYR A 325 2.78 -19.05 -8.00
C TYR A 325 1.64 -19.30 -7.01
N TYR A 326 0.38 -19.26 -7.45
CA TYR A 326 -0.79 -19.21 -6.58
C TYR A 326 -1.93 -20.09 -7.08
N LYS A 327 -2.48 -20.93 -6.20
CA LYS A 327 -3.69 -21.69 -6.48
C LYS A 327 -4.90 -20.87 -6.05
N LYS A 328 -5.54 -20.23 -7.03
CA LYS A 328 -6.67 -19.32 -6.77
C LYS A 328 -7.86 -20.07 -6.16
N GLU A 329 -8.30 -19.60 -5.00
CA GLU A 329 -9.61 -19.92 -4.43
C GLU A 329 -10.58 -18.80 -4.79
N TYR A 330 -11.73 -19.15 -5.36
CA TYR A 330 -12.73 -18.19 -5.82
C TYR A 330 -13.82 -17.95 -4.78
N TYR A 331 -14.28 -16.70 -4.70
CA TYR A 331 -15.28 -16.18 -3.79
C TYR A 331 -16.41 -15.54 -4.58
N GLY A 332 -17.65 -15.71 -4.10
CA GLY A 332 -18.85 -15.14 -4.72
C GLY A 332 -19.03 -13.66 -4.34
N ILE A 333 -19.43 -12.83 -5.31
CA ILE A 333 -19.78 -11.41 -5.11
C ILE A 333 -21.28 -11.22 -5.32
N ASP A 334 -21.97 -10.74 -4.27
CA ASP A 334 -23.35 -10.25 -4.38
C ASP A 334 -23.34 -8.72 -4.49
N TYR A 335 -23.73 -8.21 -5.66
CA TYR A 335 -23.74 -6.77 -5.96
C TYR A 335 -24.86 -5.99 -5.25
N PHE A 336 -25.75 -6.65 -4.51
CA PHE A 336 -26.75 -5.99 -3.68
C PHE A 336 -26.32 -5.86 -2.21
N ARG A 337 -25.25 -6.55 -1.80
CA ARG A 337 -24.82 -6.62 -0.38
C ARG A 337 -23.34 -6.42 -0.14
N ASN A 338 -22.48 -6.79 -1.09
CA ASN A 338 -21.03 -6.81 -0.88
C ASN A 338 -20.32 -5.69 -1.64
N TYR A 339 -20.91 -5.20 -2.72
CA TYR A 339 -20.24 -4.31 -3.67
C TYR A 339 -21.18 -3.19 -4.17
N ASN A 340 -20.68 -1.95 -4.21
CA ASN A 340 -21.42 -0.78 -4.64
C ASN A 340 -20.54 0.16 -5.51
N ILE A 341 -21.02 1.38 -5.76
CA ILE A 341 -20.31 2.38 -6.58
C ILE A 341 -18.95 2.82 -5.98
N ASN A 342 -18.76 2.65 -4.67
CA ASN A 342 -17.51 2.90 -3.94
C ASN A 342 -16.64 1.64 -3.80
N GLY A 343 -17.07 0.51 -4.39
CA GLY A 343 -16.34 -0.76 -4.38
C GLY A 343 -16.92 -1.73 -3.37
N PHE A 344 -16.07 -2.58 -2.80
CA PHE A 344 -16.49 -3.45 -1.69
C PHE A 344 -16.90 -2.62 -0.47
N GLU A 345 -18.03 -2.95 0.17
CA GLU A 345 -18.60 -2.12 1.26
C GLU A 345 -17.66 -1.92 2.46
N LYS A 346 -16.83 -2.92 2.77
CA LYS A 346 -15.82 -2.87 3.84
C LYS A 346 -14.38 -2.84 3.28
N GLY A 347 -14.18 -2.34 2.06
CA GLY A 347 -12.89 -2.37 1.36
C GLY A 347 -12.46 -3.79 0.94
N GLN A 348 -11.27 -3.92 0.35
CA GLN A 348 -10.79 -5.18 -0.21
C GLN A 348 -10.26 -6.19 0.84
N ILE A 349 -9.94 -5.76 2.06
CA ILE A 349 -9.39 -6.62 3.12
C ILE A 349 -10.48 -7.11 4.08
N LYS A 350 -11.29 -6.20 4.63
CA LYS A 350 -12.25 -6.52 5.71
C LYS A 350 -13.61 -7.04 5.20
N THR A 351 -13.84 -6.99 3.89
CA THR A 351 -15.03 -7.58 3.27
C THR A 351 -15.08 -9.09 3.49
N ASN A 352 -16.26 -9.61 3.81
CA ASN A 352 -16.48 -11.04 3.98
C ASN A 352 -17.25 -11.62 2.79
N LEU A 353 -16.57 -12.41 1.96
CA LEU A 353 -17.17 -13.07 0.81
C LEU A 353 -17.29 -14.58 1.07
N PRO A 354 -18.38 -15.23 0.65
CA PRO A 354 -18.50 -16.67 0.73
C PRO A 354 -17.59 -17.35 -0.32
N LEU A 355 -16.97 -18.46 0.06
CA LEU A 355 -16.29 -19.33 -0.90
C LEU A 355 -17.28 -19.84 -1.95
N SER A 356 -16.86 -19.80 -3.20
CA SER A 356 -17.67 -20.28 -4.31
C SER A 356 -17.82 -21.80 -4.28
N LYS A 357 -19.02 -22.29 -4.60
CA LYS A 357 -19.30 -23.72 -4.81
C LYS A 357 -18.42 -24.32 -5.92
N TYR A 358 -17.95 -23.49 -6.85
CA TYR A 358 -17.17 -23.88 -8.02
C TYR A 358 -15.70 -24.23 -7.70
N ASN A 359 -15.20 -23.97 -6.49
CA ASN A 359 -13.83 -24.33 -6.11
C ASN A 359 -13.54 -25.84 -6.27
N LYS A 360 -14.55 -26.69 -6.10
CA LYS A 360 -14.43 -28.16 -6.30
C LYS A 360 -14.31 -28.55 -7.77
N CYS A 361 -14.67 -27.66 -8.69
CA CYS A 361 -14.69 -27.89 -10.13
C CYS A 361 -13.49 -27.26 -10.86
N ILE A 362 -12.54 -26.68 -10.12
CA ILE A 362 -11.31 -26.14 -10.68
C ILE A 362 -10.50 -27.27 -11.31
N ILE A 363 -10.18 -27.13 -12.59
CA ILE A 363 -9.34 -28.08 -13.32
C ILE A 363 -7.91 -28.00 -12.79
N ASN A 364 -7.32 -29.15 -12.47
CA ASN A 364 -5.95 -29.28 -12.02
C ASN A 364 -5.13 -30.07 -13.05
N LYS A 365 -4.39 -29.38 -13.90
CA LYS A 365 -3.50 -29.94 -14.92
C LYS A 365 -2.07 -29.40 -14.71
N PRO A 366 -1.25 -30.09 -13.90
CA PRO A 366 0.10 -29.63 -13.59
C PRO A 366 0.98 -29.62 -14.85
N GLU A 367 1.93 -28.68 -14.89
CA GLU A 367 2.98 -28.65 -15.90
C GLU A 367 4.05 -29.71 -15.60
N LEU A 368 4.38 -29.89 -14.32
CA LEU A 368 5.34 -30.85 -13.83
C LEU A 368 4.81 -31.60 -12.60
N ILE A 369 4.97 -32.92 -12.58
CA ILE A 369 4.67 -33.78 -11.43
C ILE A 369 6.00 -34.30 -10.87
N VAL A 370 6.27 -33.98 -9.62
CA VAL A 370 7.45 -34.41 -8.87
C VAL A 370 7.10 -35.68 -8.09
N ASN A 371 7.67 -36.81 -8.49
CA ASN A 371 7.56 -38.08 -7.80
C ASN A 371 8.71 -38.20 -6.78
N LEU A 372 8.41 -38.07 -5.50
CA LEU A 372 9.37 -38.35 -4.43
C LEU A 372 9.48 -39.87 -4.26
N ILE A 373 10.67 -40.41 -4.51
CA ILE A 373 10.96 -41.85 -4.43
C ILE A 373 11.93 -42.15 -3.30
N ASN A 374 11.82 -43.34 -2.72
CA ASN A 374 12.80 -43.84 -1.77
C ASN A 374 13.97 -44.58 -2.44
N GLN A 375 14.90 -45.09 -1.61
CA GLN A 375 16.04 -45.90 -2.06
C GLN A 375 15.63 -47.17 -2.86
N ASN A 376 14.39 -47.64 -2.69
CA ASN A 376 13.85 -48.81 -3.40
C ASN A 376 13.07 -48.43 -4.68
N ASN A 377 13.16 -47.18 -5.15
CA ASN A 377 12.41 -46.62 -6.29
C ASN A 377 10.88 -46.69 -6.14
N THR A 378 10.36 -46.82 -4.93
CA THR A 378 8.91 -46.72 -4.68
C THR A 378 8.53 -45.27 -4.46
N VAL A 379 7.47 -44.81 -5.13
CA VAL A 379 6.95 -43.44 -5.00
C VAL A 379 6.23 -43.31 -3.66
N TRP A 380 6.73 -42.40 -2.83
CA TRP A 380 6.12 -42.02 -1.56
C TRP A 380 5.09 -40.90 -1.72
N MET A 381 5.36 -39.94 -2.60
CA MET A 381 4.50 -38.77 -2.82
C MET A 381 4.57 -38.29 -4.26
N LYS A 382 3.45 -37.82 -4.80
CA LYS A 382 3.37 -37.07 -6.06
C LYS A 382 2.95 -35.64 -5.77
N SER A 383 3.76 -34.67 -6.18
CA SER A 383 3.52 -33.25 -5.98
C SER A 383 3.41 -32.50 -7.29
N ASN A 384 2.45 -31.59 -7.35
CA ASN A 384 2.10 -30.85 -8.57
C ASN A 384 2.77 -29.48 -8.58
N ILE A 385 3.41 -29.15 -9.71
CA ILE A 385 3.84 -27.80 -10.06
C ILE A 385 3.01 -27.37 -11.27
N TYR A 386 2.33 -26.24 -11.13
CA TYR A 386 1.43 -25.69 -12.14
C TYR A 386 2.16 -24.68 -13.02
N GLY A 387 1.73 -24.56 -14.28
CA GLY A 387 2.30 -23.59 -15.21
C GLY A 387 1.64 -22.22 -15.07
N ASP A 388 2.26 -21.20 -15.66
CA ASP A 388 1.70 -19.84 -15.69
C ASP A 388 0.59 -19.67 -16.73
N GLY A 389 0.55 -20.54 -17.76
CA GLY A 389 -0.40 -20.47 -18.86
C GLY A 389 0.02 -19.56 -20.01
N LEU A 390 1.25 -19.03 -19.96
CA LEU A 390 1.85 -18.22 -21.02
C LEU A 390 2.47 -19.08 -22.12
N LYS A 391 2.74 -18.47 -23.29
CA LYS A 391 3.55 -19.10 -24.34
C LYS A 391 4.97 -19.29 -23.83
N CYS A 392 5.65 -20.33 -24.31
CA CYS A 392 7.02 -20.62 -23.93
C CYS A 392 7.96 -20.71 -25.13
N THR A 393 9.23 -20.42 -24.88
CA THR A 393 10.30 -20.60 -25.85
C THR A 393 11.56 -21.17 -25.18
N ILE A 394 12.32 -21.92 -25.95
CA ILE A 394 13.69 -22.34 -25.60
C ILE A 394 14.74 -21.36 -26.13
N ASP A 395 14.34 -20.45 -27.02
CA ASP A 395 15.22 -19.43 -27.56
C ASP A 395 15.43 -18.32 -26.52
N ASN A 396 16.69 -18.01 -26.25
CA ASN A 396 17.04 -16.97 -25.29
C ASN A 396 16.92 -15.59 -25.97
N PHE A 397 15.91 -14.82 -25.57
CA PHE A 397 15.70 -13.45 -26.05
C PHE A 397 16.95 -12.57 -25.82
N TYR A 398 17.52 -12.59 -24.62
CA TYR A 398 18.66 -11.75 -24.25
C TYR A 398 19.92 -12.07 -25.06
N SER A 399 20.08 -13.32 -25.53
CA SER A 399 21.22 -13.69 -26.39
C SER A 399 21.06 -13.24 -27.84
N SER A 400 19.81 -13.06 -28.29
CA SER A 400 19.47 -12.73 -29.68
C SER A 400 19.25 -11.24 -29.88
N TYR A 401 18.71 -10.56 -28.86
CA TYR A 401 18.43 -9.13 -28.87
C TYR A 401 19.71 -8.29 -28.87
N LYS A 402 19.69 -7.21 -29.65
CA LYS A 402 20.80 -6.26 -29.81
C LYS A 402 20.32 -4.90 -29.31
N ILE A 403 21.02 -4.35 -28.32
CA ILE A 403 20.64 -3.06 -27.73
C ILE A 403 20.88 -1.94 -28.77
N PRO A 404 19.90 -1.07 -29.04
CA PRO A 404 20.03 -0.04 -30.06
C PRO A 404 20.89 1.14 -29.57
N TYR A 405 21.99 1.41 -30.28
CA TYR A 405 22.88 2.55 -30.01
C TYR A 405 22.27 3.90 -30.40
N ASN A 406 21.48 3.93 -31.49
CA ASN A 406 20.82 5.15 -31.97
C ASN A 406 19.55 5.48 -31.18
N ALA A 407 19.42 6.76 -30.79
CA ALA A 407 18.28 7.30 -30.06
C ALA A 407 17.09 7.67 -30.97
N ASN A 408 17.11 7.33 -32.25
CA ASN A 408 16.07 7.73 -33.22
C ASN A 408 14.67 7.17 -32.93
N TYR A 409 14.60 6.22 -32.01
CA TYR A 409 13.36 5.60 -31.56
C TYR A 409 12.92 6.18 -30.21
N GLU A 410 13.58 7.25 -29.71
CA GLU A 410 13.40 7.71 -28.34
C GLU A 410 12.12 8.52 -28.15
N HIS A 411 11.26 8.03 -27.27
CA HIS A 411 10.00 8.68 -26.92
C HIS A 411 10.05 9.14 -25.47
N PRO A 412 9.70 10.40 -25.19
CA PRO A 412 9.61 10.88 -23.82
C PRO A 412 8.48 10.14 -23.11
N ILE A 413 8.76 9.59 -21.92
CA ILE A 413 7.73 9.06 -21.03
C ILE A 413 6.78 10.22 -20.70
N ASN A 414 5.53 10.10 -21.13
CA ASN A 414 4.49 11.07 -20.81
C ASN A 414 3.90 10.70 -19.44
N TYR A 415 3.54 11.69 -18.63
CA TYR A 415 2.91 11.47 -17.31
C TYR A 415 1.43 11.86 -17.29
N SER A 416 0.89 12.31 -18.43
CA SER A 416 -0.49 12.72 -18.61
C SER A 416 -1.10 12.00 -19.83
N TYR A 417 -1.96 11.01 -19.55
CA TYR A 417 -2.47 10.07 -20.57
C TYR A 417 -3.83 10.47 -21.13
N LEU A 418 -4.73 10.95 -20.28
CA LEU A 418 -6.14 11.21 -20.61
C LEU A 418 -6.54 12.68 -20.48
N ASP A 419 -5.60 13.62 -20.29
CA ASP A 419 -5.96 15.03 -20.07
C ASP A 419 -6.57 15.74 -21.29
N ASN A 420 -6.27 15.25 -22.48
CA ASN A 420 -6.88 15.76 -23.72
C ASN A 420 -8.32 15.24 -23.94
N VAL A 421 -8.83 14.35 -23.07
CA VAL A 421 -10.21 13.86 -23.13
C VAL A 421 -11.13 14.82 -22.38
N ASN A 422 -11.93 15.59 -23.13
CA ASN A 422 -12.91 16.53 -22.57
C ASN A 422 -14.31 15.88 -22.49
N ILE A 423 -14.71 15.47 -21.28
CA ILE A 423 -16.01 14.82 -21.02
C ILE A 423 -17.18 15.75 -21.40
N GLU A 424 -17.10 17.04 -21.09
CA GLU A 424 -18.19 17.99 -21.35
C GLU A 424 -18.42 18.24 -22.84
N GLU A 425 -17.36 18.21 -23.65
CA GLU A 425 -17.47 18.28 -25.10
C GLU A 425 -18.05 16.99 -25.67
N ILE A 426 -17.59 15.84 -25.19
CA ILE A 426 -18.03 14.52 -25.66
C ILE A 426 -19.52 14.29 -25.36
N ASP A 427 -19.98 14.64 -24.16
CA ASP A 427 -21.38 14.47 -23.74
C ASP A 427 -22.35 15.34 -24.57
N LYS A 428 -21.86 16.36 -25.29
CA LYS A 428 -22.66 17.22 -26.20
C LYS A 428 -22.74 16.68 -27.63
N ILE A 429 -21.94 15.67 -27.99
CA ILE A 429 -21.96 15.09 -29.33
C ILE A 429 -23.26 14.27 -29.48
N PRO A 430 -24.07 14.51 -30.53
CA PRO A 430 -25.28 13.72 -30.75
C PRO A 430 -24.92 12.25 -31.03
N PRO A 431 -25.69 11.28 -30.49
CA PRO A 431 -25.46 9.87 -30.74
C PRO A 431 -25.61 9.54 -32.23
N ILE A 432 -24.84 8.56 -32.71
CA ILE A 432 -24.93 8.07 -34.09
C ILE A 432 -26.21 7.22 -34.20
N ASN A 433 -27.15 7.66 -35.04
CA ASN A 433 -28.40 6.94 -35.27
C ASN A 433 -28.27 5.99 -36.47
N ASP A 434 -29.24 5.07 -36.64
CA ASP A 434 -29.29 4.13 -37.77
C ASP A 434 -29.17 4.83 -39.14
N ALA A 435 -29.83 5.98 -39.30
CA ALA A 435 -29.78 6.79 -40.53
C ALA A 435 -28.39 7.39 -40.84
N ASP A 436 -27.52 7.52 -39.84
CA ASP A 436 -26.15 8.01 -40.03
C ASP A 436 -25.19 6.88 -40.48
N ILE A 437 -25.62 5.61 -40.37
CA ILE A 437 -24.77 4.44 -40.63
C ILE A 437 -24.90 4.04 -42.10
N TYR A 438 -23.78 4.11 -42.81
CA TYR A 438 -23.61 3.55 -44.14
C TYR A 438 -22.72 2.29 -44.10
N PRO A 439 -23.29 1.09 -43.98
CA PRO A 439 -22.57 -0.09 -43.49
C PRO A 439 -21.64 -0.73 -44.52
N TYR A 440 -20.42 -1.06 -44.10
CA TYR A 440 -19.53 -1.97 -44.82
C TYR A 440 -19.78 -3.41 -44.41
N ARG A 441 -20.18 -4.28 -45.36
CA ARG A 441 -20.66 -5.64 -45.04
C ARG A 441 -19.58 -6.60 -44.52
N LYS A 442 -18.30 -6.40 -44.85
CA LYS A 442 -17.18 -7.27 -44.44
C LYS A 442 -16.44 -6.70 -43.22
N ASN A 443 -17.20 -6.39 -42.18
CA ASN A 443 -16.69 -5.73 -40.97
C ASN A 443 -16.13 -6.69 -39.90
N ALA A 444 -16.31 -8.00 -40.05
CA ALA A 444 -15.93 -9.01 -39.05
C ALA A 444 -15.23 -10.21 -39.69
N ASP A 445 -14.32 -10.82 -38.94
CA ASP A 445 -13.78 -12.15 -39.23
C ASP A 445 -14.67 -13.25 -38.63
N THR A 446 -14.56 -14.47 -39.14
CA THR A 446 -15.10 -15.65 -38.46
C THR A 446 -14.29 -15.91 -37.19
N PHE A 447 -14.96 -16.01 -36.04
CA PHE A 447 -14.29 -16.27 -34.76
C PHE A 447 -13.74 -17.70 -34.71
N ILE A 448 -12.53 -17.87 -34.18
CA ILE A 448 -11.87 -19.16 -34.02
C ILE A 448 -11.58 -19.38 -32.52
N PRO A 449 -12.17 -20.40 -31.87
CA PRO A 449 -11.90 -20.70 -30.47
C PRO A 449 -10.47 -21.22 -30.26
N VAL A 450 -9.86 -20.88 -29.13
CA VAL A 450 -8.50 -21.32 -28.76
C VAL A 450 -8.60 -22.40 -27.69
N TYR A 451 -8.15 -23.61 -28.01
CA TYR A 451 -8.09 -24.74 -27.07
C TYR A 451 -6.65 -25.00 -26.63
N ASN A 452 -6.42 -25.06 -25.31
CA ASN A 452 -5.10 -25.29 -24.73
C ASN A 452 -4.92 -26.76 -24.36
N ILE A 453 -4.03 -27.45 -25.06
CA ILE A 453 -3.66 -28.84 -24.75
C ILE A 453 -2.34 -28.83 -23.98
N ILE A 454 -2.41 -29.05 -22.66
CA ILE A 454 -1.23 -29.11 -21.78
C ILE A 454 -0.78 -30.57 -21.64
N LYS A 455 0.51 -30.82 -21.80
CA LYS A 455 1.15 -32.12 -21.50
C LYS A 455 1.93 -32.01 -20.20
N SER A 456 1.53 -32.79 -19.19
CA SER A 456 2.26 -32.88 -17.93
C SER A 456 3.55 -33.69 -18.10
N LYS A 457 4.66 -33.18 -17.56
CA LYS A 457 5.93 -33.92 -17.45
C LYS A 457 5.99 -34.60 -16.08
N GLU A 458 6.58 -35.78 -15.97
CA GLU A 458 6.88 -36.42 -14.68
C GLU A 458 8.39 -36.47 -14.46
N VAL A 459 8.85 -36.19 -13.23
CA VAL A 459 10.26 -36.32 -12.81
C VAL A 459 10.34 -37.03 -11.48
N ASN A 460 11.37 -37.88 -11.31
CA ASN A 460 11.63 -38.58 -10.06
C ASN A 460 12.75 -37.89 -9.28
N THR A 461 12.59 -37.75 -7.96
CA THR A 461 13.62 -37.23 -7.05
C THR A 461 13.71 -38.09 -5.79
N THR A 462 14.92 -38.28 -5.26
CA THR A 462 15.17 -38.90 -3.95
C THR A 462 15.26 -37.86 -2.83
N THR A 463 15.55 -36.60 -3.17
CA THR A 463 15.62 -35.49 -2.22
C THR A 463 14.30 -34.71 -2.27
N PRO A 464 13.63 -34.52 -1.12
CA PRO A 464 12.40 -33.72 -1.07
C PRO A 464 12.63 -32.28 -1.52
N LEU A 465 11.81 -31.81 -2.44
CA LEU A 465 11.78 -30.43 -2.91
C LEU A 465 10.81 -29.58 -2.06
N PRO A 466 10.88 -28.24 -2.13
CA PRO A 466 9.95 -27.35 -1.42
C PRO A 466 8.46 -27.70 -1.61
N VAL A 467 8.07 -28.07 -2.83
CA VAL A 467 6.68 -28.46 -3.14
C VAL A 467 6.24 -29.73 -2.40
N ASN A 468 7.16 -30.66 -2.11
CA ASN A 468 6.85 -31.86 -1.31
C ASN A 468 6.60 -31.48 0.15
N TYR A 469 7.42 -30.58 0.70
CA TYR A 469 7.26 -30.05 2.06
C TYR A 469 5.96 -29.26 2.23
N LEU A 470 5.52 -28.52 1.21
CA LEU A 470 4.22 -27.85 1.25
C LEU A 470 3.05 -28.82 1.27
N GLN A 471 3.13 -29.91 0.50
CA GLN A 471 2.03 -30.87 0.39
C GLN A 471 1.78 -31.64 1.69
N VAL A 472 2.83 -32.01 2.44
CA VAL A 472 2.70 -32.73 3.72
C VAL A 472 2.13 -31.87 4.86
N GLN A 473 2.03 -30.56 4.68
CA GLN A 473 1.41 -29.63 5.65
C GLN A 473 -0.12 -29.60 5.52
N ILE A 474 -0.69 -30.22 4.48
CA ILE A 474 -2.12 -30.20 4.20
C ILE A 474 -2.73 -31.54 4.62
N THR A 475 -3.85 -31.49 5.34
CA THR A 475 -4.63 -32.69 5.68
C THR A 475 -6.14 -32.47 5.51
N ASP A 476 -6.79 -33.53 5.04
CA ASP A 476 -8.25 -33.66 5.03
C ASP A 476 -8.77 -34.43 6.26
N SER A 477 -7.88 -35.01 7.07
CA SER A 477 -8.25 -35.69 8.32
C SER A 477 -8.80 -34.70 9.35
N ASN A 478 -9.84 -35.14 10.07
CA ASN A 478 -10.36 -34.41 11.24
C ASN A 478 -9.52 -34.67 12.50
N ASP A 479 -8.79 -35.79 12.55
CA ASP A 479 -7.79 -36.06 13.57
C ASP A 479 -6.45 -35.51 13.09
N ILE A 480 -5.90 -34.57 13.85
CA ILE A 480 -4.67 -33.83 13.50
C ILE A 480 -3.66 -34.11 14.59
N ASN A 481 -2.57 -34.77 14.23
CA ASN A 481 -1.38 -34.91 15.05
C ASN A 481 -0.24 -34.19 14.33
N LEU A 482 0.34 -33.18 14.97
CA LEU A 482 1.45 -32.43 14.38
C LEU A 482 2.76 -33.21 14.61
N SER A 483 3.61 -33.31 13.59
CA SER A 483 4.97 -33.86 13.71
C SER A 483 5.96 -32.96 12.96
N SER A 484 7.16 -32.80 13.53
CA SER A 484 8.29 -32.13 12.89
C SER A 484 9.11 -33.06 11.98
N ASP A 485 8.82 -34.36 11.96
CA ASP A 485 9.52 -35.34 11.13
C ASP A 485 8.77 -35.56 9.81
N PHE A 486 9.39 -35.07 8.72
CA PHE A 486 8.87 -35.21 7.36
C PHE A 486 8.69 -36.68 6.93
N LEU A 487 9.65 -37.55 7.27
CA LEU A 487 9.62 -38.95 6.87
C LEU A 487 8.56 -39.73 7.66
N GLU A 488 8.37 -39.39 8.94
CA GLU A 488 7.29 -39.96 9.76
C GLU A 488 5.93 -39.66 9.14
N VAL A 489 5.67 -38.39 8.76
CA VAL A 489 4.38 -37.98 8.17
C VAL A 489 4.07 -38.76 6.90
N ILE A 490 5.03 -38.87 5.99
CA ILE A 490 4.85 -39.57 4.71
C ILE A 490 4.71 -41.08 4.87
N SER A 491 5.44 -41.67 5.83
CA SER A 491 5.39 -43.12 6.07
C SER A 491 4.20 -43.56 6.92
N SER A 492 3.56 -42.62 7.63
CA SER A 492 2.41 -42.91 8.49
C SER A 492 1.18 -43.35 7.68
N LYS A 493 0.54 -44.44 8.11
CA LYS A 493 -0.81 -44.83 7.63
C LYS A 493 -1.93 -44.04 8.33
N GLY A 494 -1.60 -42.93 9.01
CA GLY A 494 -2.42 -42.28 10.02
C GLY A 494 -2.37 -40.74 9.99
N SER A 495 -3.09 -40.12 10.92
CA SER A 495 -3.46 -38.70 11.05
C SER A 495 -2.33 -37.66 11.24
N SER A 496 -1.08 -38.01 10.98
CA SER A 496 0.07 -37.12 11.17
C SER A 496 0.18 -36.07 10.07
N VAL A 497 0.59 -34.86 10.42
CA VAL A 497 0.76 -33.72 9.50
C VAL A 497 2.03 -32.96 9.84
N TYR A 498 2.77 -32.52 8.82
CA TYR A 498 4.01 -31.81 9.03
C TYR A 498 3.78 -30.40 9.57
N SER A 499 4.53 -30.04 10.61
CA SER A 499 4.56 -28.70 11.21
C SER A 499 5.96 -28.36 11.69
N PHE A 500 6.34 -27.08 11.52
CA PHE A 500 7.58 -26.51 12.07
C PHE A 500 7.33 -25.64 13.31
N LEU A 501 6.09 -25.64 13.83
CA LEU A 501 5.65 -24.85 14.99
C LEU A 501 6.11 -25.52 16.30
N ASN A 502 7.39 -25.41 16.62
CA ASN A 502 8.00 -26.11 17.76
C ASN A 502 7.35 -25.77 19.10
N ASN A 503 7.23 -24.48 19.43
CA ASN A 503 6.64 -24.06 20.72
C ASN A 503 5.21 -24.56 20.85
N THR A 504 4.46 -24.56 19.74
CA THR A 504 3.08 -25.04 19.70
C THR A 504 2.99 -26.55 19.89
N MET A 505 3.86 -27.33 19.23
CA MET A 505 3.94 -28.78 19.40
C MET A 505 4.36 -29.16 20.82
N ASP A 506 5.38 -28.50 21.36
CA ASP A 506 5.87 -28.71 22.73
C ASP A 506 4.78 -28.43 23.75
N TYR A 507 4.00 -27.36 23.56
CA TYR A 507 2.85 -27.07 24.41
C TYR A 507 1.77 -28.15 24.32
N LEU A 508 1.40 -28.59 23.12
CA LEU A 508 0.38 -29.63 22.93
C LEU A 508 0.80 -30.97 23.54
N GLU A 509 2.07 -31.35 23.46
CA GLU A 509 2.59 -32.56 24.10
C GLU A 509 2.62 -32.40 25.63
N SER A 510 2.96 -31.22 26.14
CA SER A 510 3.02 -30.95 27.60
C SER A 510 1.67 -31.13 28.31
N ILE A 511 0.56 -30.88 27.60
CA ILE A 511 -0.81 -30.98 28.15
C ILE A 511 -1.54 -32.27 27.73
N LYS A 512 -0.88 -33.19 27.01
CA LYS A 512 -1.51 -34.38 26.41
C LYS A 512 -2.16 -35.31 27.41
N TYR A 513 -1.57 -35.42 28.60
CA TYR A 513 -2.04 -36.28 29.69
C TYR A 513 -2.75 -35.49 30.81
N ASP A 514 -3.02 -34.21 30.58
CA ASP A 514 -3.77 -33.38 31.52
C ASP A 514 -5.25 -33.78 31.58
N LYS A 515 -5.92 -33.34 32.65
CA LYS A 515 -7.37 -33.52 32.79
C LYS A 515 -8.11 -32.82 31.64
N PRO A 516 -9.28 -33.34 31.20
CA PRO A 516 -10.09 -32.68 30.19
C PRO A 516 -10.42 -31.22 30.53
N ILE A 517 -10.54 -30.39 29.48
CA ILE A 517 -11.04 -29.02 29.59
C ILE A 517 -12.55 -29.11 29.81
N ASP A 518 -13.01 -28.63 30.95
CA ASP A 518 -14.38 -28.73 31.46
C ASP A 518 -14.98 -27.36 31.85
N THR A 519 -14.14 -26.32 31.97
CA THR A 519 -14.54 -24.93 32.24
C THR A 519 -14.07 -23.98 31.14
N ASP A 520 -14.80 -22.87 30.99
CA ASP A 520 -14.42 -21.71 30.17
C ASP A 520 -13.05 -21.14 30.59
N LYS A 521 -12.77 -21.02 31.90
CA LYS A 521 -11.45 -20.58 32.41
C LYS A 521 -10.30 -21.45 31.89
N LYS A 522 -10.45 -22.78 31.90
CA LYS A 522 -9.44 -23.71 31.35
C LYS A 522 -9.34 -23.58 29.83
N TYR A 523 -10.47 -23.40 29.14
CA TYR A 523 -10.48 -23.17 27.70
C TYR A 523 -9.73 -21.90 27.31
N TYR A 524 -9.96 -20.78 28.00
CA TYR A 524 -9.27 -19.52 27.73
C TYR A 524 -7.76 -19.62 28.02
N LYS A 525 -7.34 -20.27 29.10
CA LYS A 525 -5.90 -20.52 29.34
C LYS A 525 -5.26 -21.33 28.21
N TRP A 526 -5.95 -22.36 27.75
CA TRP A 526 -5.49 -23.18 26.62
C TRP A 526 -5.42 -22.38 25.32
N LEU A 527 -6.48 -21.65 24.98
CA LEU A 527 -6.56 -20.85 23.75
C LEU A 527 -5.50 -19.74 23.72
N LYS A 528 -5.30 -19.03 24.85
CA LYS A 528 -4.25 -18.01 25.01
C LYS A 528 -2.86 -18.60 24.79
N ALA A 529 -2.58 -19.78 25.34
CA ALA A 529 -1.30 -20.46 25.17
C ALA A 529 -1.07 -20.91 23.72
N ILE A 530 -2.09 -21.47 23.04
CA ILE A 530 -2.02 -21.82 21.62
C ILE A 530 -1.69 -20.60 20.77
N PHE A 531 -2.39 -19.49 20.98
CA PHE A 531 -2.14 -18.24 20.25
C PHE A 531 -0.71 -17.73 20.45
N ARG A 532 -0.24 -17.63 21.69
CA ARG A 532 1.12 -17.13 22.00
C ARG A 532 2.20 -17.99 21.38
N ASN A 533 2.11 -19.32 21.54
CA ASN A 533 3.10 -20.24 20.98
C ASN A 533 3.10 -20.20 19.44
N TYR A 534 1.92 -20.10 18.81
CA TYR A 534 1.82 -19.90 17.37
C TYR A 534 2.50 -18.60 16.91
N SER A 535 2.22 -17.47 17.60
CA SER A 535 2.84 -16.18 17.29
C SER A 535 4.37 -16.25 17.42
N PHE A 536 4.89 -16.84 18.50
CA PHE A 536 6.34 -17.01 18.70
C PHE A 536 6.99 -17.86 17.61
N ASP A 537 6.35 -18.96 17.21
CA ASP A 537 6.86 -19.82 16.15
C ASP A 537 6.85 -19.10 14.79
N ILE A 538 5.74 -18.45 14.42
CA ILE A 538 5.53 -17.96 13.06
C ILE A 538 6.21 -16.61 12.81
N THR A 539 6.33 -15.75 13.84
CA THR A 539 6.96 -14.42 13.73
C THR A 539 8.45 -14.42 14.07
N GLU A 540 9.03 -15.59 14.36
CA GLU A 540 10.46 -15.76 14.65
C GLU A 540 11.31 -15.10 13.57
N THR A 541 12.16 -14.17 14.00
CA THR A 541 13.09 -13.48 13.14
C THR A 541 14.39 -13.18 13.87
N GLN A 542 15.47 -13.09 13.12
CA GLN A 542 16.79 -12.76 13.66
C GLN A 542 17.52 -11.84 12.70
N GLU A 543 18.13 -10.79 13.24
CA GLU A 543 18.96 -9.86 12.48
C GLU A 543 20.37 -10.39 12.29
N ILE A 544 20.92 -10.21 11.08
CA ILE A 544 22.31 -10.49 10.78
C ILE A 544 22.92 -9.26 10.11
N SER A 545 24.07 -8.83 10.60
CA SER A 545 24.93 -7.87 9.90
C SER A 545 25.72 -8.60 8.82
N ASN A 546 25.56 -8.18 7.57
CA ASN A 546 26.38 -8.60 6.44
C ASN A 546 27.09 -7.38 5.83
N GLN A 547 27.89 -7.59 4.78
CA GLN A 547 28.65 -6.50 4.13
C GLN A 547 27.77 -5.41 3.47
N PHE A 548 26.45 -5.63 3.40
CA PHE A 548 25.47 -4.76 2.75
C PHE A 548 24.45 -4.15 3.74
N GLY A 549 24.56 -4.44 5.04
CA GLY A 549 23.70 -3.89 6.08
C GLY A 549 23.18 -4.94 7.07
N VAL A 550 22.15 -4.55 7.83
CA VAL A 550 21.43 -5.45 8.74
C VAL A 550 20.20 -5.99 8.01
N THR A 551 20.12 -7.30 7.85
CA THR A 551 18.96 -7.97 7.25
C THR A 551 18.24 -8.81 8.30
N LYS A 552 16.90 -8.67 8.35
CA LYS A 552 16.03 -9.48 9.21
C LYS A 552 15.69 -10.79 8.49
N ILE A 553 16.04 -11.92 9.09
CA ILE A 553 15.92 -13.24 8.47
C ILE A 553 14.86 -14.06 9.20
N VAL A 554 14.21 -14.96 8.45
CA VAL A 554 13.15 -15.86 8.91
C VAL A 554 13.73 -17.28 9.06
N PRO A 555 14.09 -17.75 10.27
CA PRO A 555 14.84 -19.00 10.43
C PRO A 555 14.06 -20.25 10.05
N TRP A 556 12.75 -20.27 10.31
CA TRP A 556 11.91 -21.44 10.04
C TRP A 556 11.72 -21.72 8.54
N ILE A 557 12.07 -20.80 7.62
CA ILE A 557 11.94 -21.01 6.17
C ILE A 557 12.67 -22.28 5.70
N GLY A 558 13.83 -22.56 6.29
CA GLY A 558 14.61 -23.75 5.95
C GLY A 558 13.85 -25.04 6.25
N ARG A 559 13.20 -25.11 7.42
CA ARG A 559 12.37 -26.26 7.82
C ARG A 559 11.05 -26.31 7.06
N ALA A 560 10.44 -25.16 6.78
CA ALA A 560 9.18 -25.09 6.05
C ALA A 560 9.27 -25.55 4.60
N LEU A 561 10.39 -25.26 3.92
CA LEU A 561 10.57 -25.50 2.48
C LEU A 561 11.73 -26.47 2.14
N ASN A 562 12.42 -27.00 3.15
CA ASN A 562 13.60 -27.86 2.98
C ASN A 562 14.75 -27.20 2.18
N ILE A 563 15.03 -25.94 2.46
CA ILE A 563 16.11 -25.16 1.83
C ILE A 563 17.20 -24.92 2.87
N LEU A 564 18.44 -25.32 2.59
CA LEU A 564 19.54 -25.27 3.57
C LEU A 564 19.17 -25.93 4.91
N ASN A 565 18.48 -27.07 4.82
CA ASN A 565 17.90 -27.80 5.96
C ASN A 565 18.63 -29.14 6.20
N THR A 566 19.91 -29.20 5.80
CA THR A 566 20.74 -30.40 5.90
C THR A 566 21.59 -30.45 7.17
N ASN A 567 22.02 -29.29 7.69
CA ASN A 567 22.64 -29.14 8.99
C ASN A 567 21.60 -28.78 10.07
N ASN A 568 22.04 -28.78 11.32
CA ASN A 568 21.19 -28.46 12.47
C ASN A 568 20.70 -27.00 12.51
N SER A 569 21.18 -26.10 11.64
CA SER A 569 20.82 -24.67 11.65
C SER A 569 20.82 -24.04 10.25
N PHE A 570 19.64 -23.66 9.78
CA PHE A 570 19.46 -22.83 8.56
C PHE A 570 20.27 -21.54 8.63
N MET A 571 20.32 -20.91 9.82
CA MET A 571 20.97 -19.62 10.01
C MET A 571 22.48 -19.69 9.78
N GLU A 572 23.13 -20.77 10.22
CA GLU A 572 24.57 -20.96 10.02
C GLU A 572 24.89 -21.23 8.54
N GLU A 573 24.10 -22.08 7.88
CA GLU A 573 24.26 -22.33 6.44
C GLU A 573 24.05 -21.06 5.61
N PHE A 574 23.00 -20.30 5.91
CA PHE A 574 22.69 -19.06 5.20
C PHE A 574 23.79 -18.00 5.36
N LYS A 575 24.33 -17.83 6.58
CA LYS A 575 25.48 -16.93 6.83
C LYS A 575 26.70 -17.30 6.01
N ASN A 576 26.95 -18.61 5.86
CA ASN A 576 28.14 -19.11 5.18
C ASN A 576 28.02 -19.06 3.65
N LEU A 577 26.85 -19.39 3.11
CA LEU A 577 26.64 -19.55 1.66
C LEU A 577 26.05 -18.31 0.98
N GLY A 578 25.49 -17.38 1.76
CA GLY A 578 24.89 -16.15 1.26
C GLY A 578 23.55 -16.36 0.54
N PRO A 579 22.89 -15.27 0.08
CA PRO A 579 21.53 -15.31 -0.43
C PRO A 579 21.35 -16.10 -1.72
N ILE A 580 22.36 -16.14 -2.60
CA ILE A 580 22.34 -16.90 -3.87
C ILE A 580 22.15 -18.41 -3.65
N SER A 581 22.41 -18.91 -2.45
CA SER A 581 22.28 -20.32 -2.10
C SER A 581 20.82 -20.80 -1.97
N LEU A 582 19.86 -19.88 -1.82
CA LEU A 582 18.44 -20.22 -1.67
C LEU A 582 17.77 -20.68 -2.97
N ILE A 583 18.34 -20.35 -4.14
CA ILE A 583 17.74 -20.61 -5.45
C ILE A 583 18.44 -21.74 -6.20
N ASN A 584 17.70 -22.37 -7.13
CA ASN A 584 18.17 -23.56 -7.86
C ASN A 584 19.10 -23.19 -9.03
N LYS A 585 18.69 -22.25 -9.89
CA LYS A 585 19.45 -21.84 -11.08
C LYS A 585 20.22 -20.55 -10.79
N LYS A 586 21.55 -20.64 -10.63
CA LYS A 586 22.41 -19.54 -10.14
C LYS A 586 23.15 -18.76 -11.23
N GLU A 587 23.36 -19.36 -12.40
CA GLU A 587 24.18 -18.81 -13.48
C GLU A 587 23.36 -18.72 -14.78
N ASN A 588 22.52 -17.69 -14.88
CA ASN A 588 21.57 -17.51 -16.00
C ASN A 588 21.86 -16.28 -16.88
N ILE A 589 22.65 -15.32 -16.37
CA ILE A 589 22.97 -14.08 -17.08
C ILE A 589 23.61 -14.37 -18.43
N THR A 590 23.10 -13.70 -19.44
CA THR A 590 23.62 -13.71 -20.80
C THR A 590 24.20 -12.34 -21.11
N MET A 591 25.45 -12.27 -21.58
CA MET A 591 26.05 -11.00 -21.98
C MET A 591 25.30 -10.43 -23.19
N PRO A 592 24.87 -9.16 -23.15
CA PRO A 592 24.07 -8.58 -24.22
C PRO A 592 24.90 -8.37 -25.50
N LYS A 593 24.23 -8.43 -26.66
CA LYS A 593 24.84 -8.00 -27.92
C LYS A 593 24.83 -6.48 -28.00
N ILE A 594 26.02 -5.90 -28.13
CA ILE A 594 26.22 -4.46 -28.30
C ILE A 594 26.79 -4.14 -29.68
N GLU A 595 26.46 -2.97 -30.19
CA GLU A 595 27.14 -2.37 -31.34
C GLU A 595 27.29 -0.88 -31.07
N ILE A 596 28.51 -0.38 -31.16
CA ILE A 596 28.82 1.03 -30.98
C ILE A 596 29.28 1.53 -32.34
N ASP A 597 28.65 2.62 -32.81
CA ASP A 597 29.01 3.20 -34.12
C ASP A 597 30.46 3.69 -34.08
N GLU A 598 31.24 3.38 -35.12
CA GLU A 598 32.58 3.95 -35.28
C GLU A 598 32.50 5.48 -35.43
N ILE A 599 33.52 6.19 -34.91
CA ILE A 599 33.58 7.65 -35.06
C ILE A 599 33.71 7.99 -36.56
N PRO A 600 32.82 8.82 -37.13
CA PRO A 600 32.80 9.07 -38.57
C PRO A 600 34.11 9.64 -39.12
N ASN A 601 34.68 8.99 -40.15
CA ASN A 601 35.88 9.48 -40.84
C ASN A 601 35.69 10.88 -41.46
N SER A 602 34.45 11.31 -41.73
CA SER A 602 34.15 12.67 -42.19
C SER A 602 34.53 13.76 -41.18
N MET A 603 34.73 13.41 -39.91
CA MET A 603 35.08 14.35 -38.85
C MET A 603 36.59 14.68 -38.77
N LEU A 604 37.45 13.94 -39.48
CA LEU A 604 38.92 14.05 -39.35
C LEU A 604 39.50 15.44 -39.73
N ASN A 605 38.78 16.21 -40.55
CA ASN A 605 39.21 17.52 -41.04
C ASN A 605 38.44 18.70 -40.40
N LEU A 606 37.60 18.43 -39.38
CA LEU A 606 36.83 19.47 -38.69
C LEU A 606 37.75 20.41 -37.89
N SER A 607 37.28 21.64 -37.67
CA SER A 607 37.95 22.58 -36.76
C SER A 607 37.87 22.07 -35.32
N PHE A 608 38.77 22.53 -34.44
CA PHE A 608 38.77 22.14 -33.02
C PHE A 608 37.41 22.32 -32.34
N LYS A 609 36.73 23.44 -32.59
CA LYS A 609 35.44 23.75 -31.97
C LYS A 609 34.34 22.78 -32.42
N ASP A 610 34.22 22.56 -33.72
CA ASP A 610 33.20 21.66 -34.28
C ASP A 610 33.50 20.21 -33.89
N LEU A 611 34.76 19.82 -33.88
CA LEU A 611 35.19 18.49 -33.46
C LEU A 611 34.88 18.24 -31.98
N SER A 612 35.16 19.22 -31.10
CA SER A 612 34.85 19.13 -29.67
C SER A 612 33.36 18.93 -29.41
N GLU A 613 32.50 19.67 -30.11
CA GLU A 613 31.04 19.58 -29.96
C GLU A 613 30.51 18.22 -30.45
N ASN A 614 31.00 17.73 -31.59
CA ASN A 614 30.60 16.42 -32.11
C ASN A 614 31.09 15.26 -31.24
N LEU A 615 32.32 15.32 -30.72
CA LEU A 615 32.83 14.32 -29.77
C LEU A 615 32.04 14.33 -28.46
N PHE A 616 31.63 15.51 -27.96
CA PHE A 616 30.74 15.61 -26.81
C PHE A 616 29.40 14.92 -27.04
N ASN A 617 28.78 15.09 -28.21
CA ASN A 617 27.52 14.42 -28.55
C ASN A 617 27.68 12.89 -28.61
N ILE A 618 28.80 12.39 -29.15
CA ILE A 618 29.13 10.96 -29.14
C ILE A 618 29.32 10.47 -27.70
N SER A 619 30.03 11.24 -26.86
CA SER A 619 30.25 10.89 -25.46
C SER A 619 28.95 10.79 -24.66
N PHE A 620 28.06 11.79 -24.82
CA PHE A 620 26.74 11.79 -24.21
C PHE A 620 25.88 10.59 -24.66
N LYS A 621 25.90 10.27 -25.96
CA LYS A 621 25.21 9.10 -26.52
C LYS A 621 25.74 7.79 -25.94
N SER A 622 27.06 7.65 -25.80
CA SER A 622 27.68 6.48 -25.18
C SER A 622 27.31 6.33 -23.70
N ASN A 623 27.30 7.41 -22.91
CA ASN A 623 26.82 7.35 -21.51
C ASN A 623 25.36 6.90 -21.41
N SER A 624 24.48 7.42 -22.28
CA SER A 624 23.08 6.97 -22.36
C SER A 624 22.99 5.47 -22.72
N TYR A 625 23.85 5.01 -23.63
CA TYR A 625 23.91 3.60 -24.04
C TYR A 625 24.42 2.67 -22.92
N PHE A 626 25.38 3.11 -22.10
CA PHE A 626 25.83 2.35 -20.92
C PHE A 626 24.68 2.08 -19.96
N LYS A 627 23.79 3.08 -19.81
CA LYS A 627 22.59 2.94 -18.99
C LYS A 627 21.58 1.96 -19.58
N LYS A 628 21.45 1.87 -20.92
CA LYS A 628 20.65 0.82 -21.58
C LYS A 628 21.18 -0.59 -21.28
N ILE A 629 22.50 -0.77 -21.30
CA ILE A 629 23.14 -2.04 -20.93
C ILE A 629 22.84 -2.40 -19.48
N TYR A 630 22.93 -1.43 -18.56
CA TYR A 630 22.55 -1.65 -17.16
C TYR A 630 21.08 -2.10 -17.01
N TYR A 631 20.15 -1.49 -17.77
CA TYR A 631 18.74 -1.89 -17.74
C TYR A 631 18.48 -3.30 -18.27
N ASP A 632 19.21 -3.75 -19.30
CA ASP A 632 19.18 -5.16 -19.74
C ASP A 632 19.60 -6.12 -18.62
N PHE A 633 20.69 -5.82 -17.90
CA PHE A 633 21.12 -6.64 -16.75
C PHE A 633 20.11 -6.64 -15.60
N LEU A 634 19.43 -5.51 -15.39
CA LEU A 634 18.38 -5.38 -14.36
C LEU A 634 17.15 -6.22 -14.72
N ASP A 635 16.71 -6.21 -15.97
CA ASP A 635 15.59 -7.03 -16.45
C ASP A 635 15.94 -8.54 -16.44
N GLN A 636 17.17 -8.90 -16.82
CA GLN A 636 17.66 -10.28 -16.67
C GLN A 636 17.66 -10.74 -15.20
N TRP A 637 18.09 -9.89 -14.26
CA TRP A 637 18.00 -10.18 -12.83
C TRP A 637 16.55 -10.42 -12.41
N TRP A 638 15.62 -9.56 -12.81
CA TRP A 638 14.21 -9.75 -12.49
C TRP A 638 13.68 -11.06 -13.05
N THR A 639 13.78 -11.25 -14.36
CA THR A 639 13.22 -12.40 -15.08
C THR A 639 13.83 -13.73 -14.62
N GLN A 640 15.14 -13.77 -14.35
CA GLN A 640 15.87 -15.03 -14.12
C GLN A 640 16.17 -15.30 -12.63
N TYR A 641 16.27 -14.28 -11.78
CA TYR A 641 16.66 -14.41 -10.38
C TYR A 641 15.52 -14.03 -9.44
N TYR A 642 14.98 -12.81 -9.55
CA TYR A 642 13.88 -12.38 -8.68
C TYR A 642 12.65 -13.28 -8.83
N SER A 643 12.39 -13.81 -10.03
CA SER A 643 11.30 -14.77 -10.27
C SER A 643 11.41 -16.05 -9.41
N GLN A 644 12.62 -16.50 -9.10
CA GLN A 644 12.87 -17.64 -8.20
C GLN A 644 12.68 -17.24 -6.73
N TYR A 645 13.14 -16.04 -6.33
CA TYR A 645 12.87 -15.52 -4.98
C TYR A 645 11.37 -15.30 -4.74
N PHE A 646 10.65 -14.82 -5.74
CA PHE A 646 9.20 -14.65 -5.68
C PHE A 646 8.46 -15.99 -5.58
N ASP A 647 8.99 -17.05 -6.20
CA ASP A 647 8.49 -18.42 -6.00
C ASP A 647 8.64 -18.86 -4.54
N LEU A 648 9.81 -18.60 -3.95
CA LEU A 648 10.06 -18.86 -2.52
C LEU A 648 9.15 -18.03 -1.61
N ILE A 649 8.90 -16.75 -1.93
CA ILE A 649 7.96 -15.89 -1.21
C ILE A 649 6.57 -16.54 -1.22
N CYS A 650 6.07 -16.93 -2.40
CA CYS A 650 4.75 -17.52 -2.54
C CYS A 650 4.64 -18.88 -1.84
N MET A 651 5.67 -19.72 -1.94
CA MET A 651 5.73 -20.99 -1.22
C MET A 651 5.76 -20.80 0.29
N ALA A 652 6.59 -19.90 0.82
CA ALA A 652 6.65 -19.61 2.25
C ALA A 652 5.32 -19.02 2.77
N LYS A 653 4.67 -18.11 2.04
CA LYS A 653 3.32 -17.61 2.37
C LYS A 653 2.28 -18.73 2.39
N LYS A 654 2.31 -19.65 1.41
CA LYS A 654 1.46 -20.86 1.43
C LYS A 654 1.73 -21.75 2.65
N SER A 655 2.99 -21.87 3.06
CA SER A 655 3.37 -22.62 4.26
C SER A 655 2.78 -21.99 5.52
N ILE A 656 2.88 -20.66 5.67
CA ILE A 656 2.24 -19.93 6.77
C ILE A 656 0.73 -20.20 6.80
N LEU A 657 0.05 -20.09 5.65
CA LEU A 657 -1.40 -20.34 5.54
C LEU A 657 -1.78 -21.80 5.85
N ALA A 658 -0.93 -22.77 5.48
CA ALA A 658 -1.14 -24.17 5.83
C ALA A 658 -1.06 -24.36 7.35
N GLN A 659 -0.04 -23.79 8.00
CA GLN A 659 0.10 -23.82 9.46
C GLN A 659 -1.06 -23.10 10.16
N GLU A 660 -1.44 -21.92 9.70
CA GLU A 660 -2.60 -21.18 10.20
C GLU A 660 -3.88 -22.05 10.12
N LYS A 661 -4.12 -22.69 8.97
CA LYS A 661 -5.29 -23.56 8.77
C LYS A 661 -5.30 -24.74 9.73
N LEU A 662 -4.15 -25.35 10.05
CA LEU A 662 -4.04 -26.43 11.03
C LEU A 662 -4.41 -25.92 12.44
N ILE A 663 -3.85 -24.79 12.87
CA ILE A 663 -4.16 -24.20 14.18
C ILE A 663 -5.64 -23.82 14.29
N LYS A 664 -6.20 -23.18 13.27
CA LYS A 664 -7.64 -22.86 13.23
C LYS A 664 -8.52 -24.10 13.30
N LYS A 665 -8.13 -25.20 12.63
CA LYS A 665 -8.85 -26.49 12.74
C LYS A 665 -8.76 -27.07 14.16
N ILE A 666 -7.59 -27.05 14.80
CA ILE A 666 -7.39 -27.53 16.19
C ILE A 666 -8.28 -26.75 17.16
N ILE A 667 -8.29 -25.41 17.06
CA ILE A 667 -9.12 -24.53 17.90
C ILE A 667 -10.61 -24.80 17.70
N ARG A 668 -11.07 -24.86 16.44
CA ARG A 668 -12.49 -25.13 16.13
C ARG A 668 -12.95 -26.50 16.60
N LYS A 669 -12.10 -27.54 16.46
CA LYS A 669 -12.40 -28.88 16.96
C LYS A 669 -12.55 -28.88 18.48
N LYS A 670 -11.66 -28.19 19.19
CA LYS A 670 -11.74 -28.09 20.65
C LYS A 670 -13.01 -27.36 21.09
N LEU A 671 -13.34 -26.23 20.49
CA LEU A 671 -14.57 -25.49 20.79
C LEU A 671 -15.83 -26.33 20.51
N SER A 672 -15.87 -26.99 19.34
CA SER A 672 -17.00 -27.85 18.94
C SER A 672 -17.21 -29.02 19.91
N TYR A 673 -16.11 -29.62 20.41
CA TYR A 673 -16.19 -30.67 21.42
C TYR A 673 -16.81 -30.17 22.73
N LEU A 674 -16.43 -28.96 23.18
CA LEU A 674 -16.96 -28.37 24.41
C LEU A 674 -18.44 -28.00 24.27
N ILE A 675 -18.84 -27.40 23.15
CA ILE A 675 -20.25 -27.09 22.86
C ILE A 675 -21.12 -28.36 22.88
N GLY A 676 -20.59 -29.48 22.37
CA GLY A 676 -21.36 -30.73 22.28
C GLY A 676 -21.43 -31.56 23.56
N ASN A 677 -20.43 -31.48 24.45
CA ASN A 677 -20.23 -32.48 25.51
C ASN A 677 -19.89 -31.93 26.91
N ALA A 678 -19.63 -30.63 27.08
CA ALA A 678 -19.24 -30.05 28.37
C ALA A 678 -20.43 -29.39 29.09
N ASN A 679 -20.39 -29.40 30.43
CA ASN A 679 -21.40 -28.77 31.30
C ASN A 679 -21.09 -27.28 31.52
N ILE A 680 -20.89 -26.52 30.44
CA ILE A 680 -20.68 -25.06 30.46
C ILE A 680 -22.04 -24.40 30.19
N SER A 681 -22.32 -23.25 30.82
CA SER A 681 -23.59 -22.53 30.60
C SER A 681 -23.72 -22.06 29.15
N SER A 682 -24.96 -21.94 28.64
CA SER A 682 -25.23 -21.47 27.27
C SER A 682 -24.60 -20.12 26.98
N ASP A 683 -24.64 -19.22 27.97
CA ASP A 683 -24.19 -17.83 27.82
C ASP A 683 -22.66 -17.77 27.77
N ASN A 684 -21.97 -18.56 28.61
CA ASN A 684 -20.51 -18.73 28.53
C ASN A 684 -20.09 -19.38 27.21
N LEU A 685 -20.84 -20.36 26.68
CA LEU A 685 -20.56 -20.94 25.37
C LEU A 685 -20.72 -19.93 24.23
N ALA A 686 -21.72 -19.04 24.31
CA ALA A 686 -21.91 -17.94 23.36
C ALA A 686 -20.72 -16.97 23.39
N LEU A 687 -20.29 -16.55 24.58
CA LEU A 687 -19.12 -15.69 24.77
C LEU A 687 -17.83 -16.37 24.28
N MET A 688 -17.62 -17.65 24.61
CA MET A 688 -16.50 -18.44 24.11
C MET A 688 -16.46 -18.47 22.58
N ASN A 689 -17.61 -18.60 21.91
CA ASN A 689 -17.68 -18.62 20.45
C ASN A 689 -17.31 -17.26 19.82
N LEU A 690 -17.81 -16.16 20.38
CA LEU A 690 -17.45 -14.80 19.95
C LEU A 690 -15.96 -14.52 20.17
N THR A 691 -15.46 -14.77 21.39
CA THR A 691 -14.04 -14.58 21.74
C THR A 691 -13.10 -15.43 20.87
N THR A 692 -13.49 -16.67 20.55
CA THR A 692 -12.71 -17.50 19.64
C THR A 692 -12.71 -16.96 18.23
N THR A 693 -13.81 -16.36 17.75
CA THR A 693 -13.84 -15.69 16.45
C THR A 693 -12.81 -14.56 16.38
N ASN A 694 -12.69 -13.77 17.46
CA ASN A 694 -11.67 -12.72 17.58
C ASN A 694 -10.26 -13.29 17.64
N THR A 695 -10.05 -14.37 18.38
CA THR A 695 -8.74 -15.04 18.45
C THR A 695 -8.33 -15.58 17.07
N LEU A 696 -9.26 -16.08 16.26
CA LEU A 696 -8.98 -16.54 14.90
C LEU A 696 -8.61 -15.38 13.95
N ARG A 697 -9.13 -14.16 14.20
CA ARG A 697 -8.71 -12.92 13.54
C ARG A 697 -7.29 -12.54 13.97
N ASP A 698 -7.02 -12.55 15.27
CA ASP A 698 -5.69 -12.22 15.82
C ASP A 698 -4.62 -13.19 15.30
N ILE A 699 -4.94 -14.49 15.17
CA ILE A 699 -4.06 -15.48 14.50
C ILE A 699 -3.73 -15.05 13.07
N SER A 700 -4.71 -14.56 12.30
CA SER A 700 -4.46 -14.08 10.93
C SER A 700 -3.58 -12.83 10.90
N ASN A 701 -3.72 -11.94 11.89
CA ASN A 701 -2.84 -10.76 12.01
C ASN A 701 -1.39 -11.20 12.25
N GLU A 702 -1.16 -12.20 13.13
CA GLU A 702 0.18 -12.78 13.34
C GLU A 702 0.71 -13.49 12.09
N SER A 703 -0.15 -14.23 11.36
CA SER A 703 0.21 -14.80 10.07
C SER A 703 0.62 -13.73 9.06
N GLN A 704 -0.07 -12.59 9.04
CA GLN A 704 0.25 -11.48 8.13
C GLN A 704 1.60 -10.83 8.48
N ILE A 705 1.92 -10.67 9.77
CA ILE A 705 3.25 -10.21 10.21
C ILE A 705 4.34 -11.17 9.69
N ALA A 706 4.13 -12.48 9.79
CA ALA A 706 5.06 -13.47 9.26
C ALA A 706 5.20 -13.40 7.73
N MET A 707 4.11 -13.21 7.00
CA MET A 707 4.14 -13.04 5.53
C MET A 707 4.92 -11.77 5.13
N ASN A 708 4.76 -10.68 5.87
CA ASN A 708 5.51 -9.44 5.66
C ASN A 708 7.00 -9.62 5.97
N ASN A 709 7.36 -10.36 7.03
CA ASN A 709 8.74 -10.69 7.36
C ASN A 709 9.41 -11.51 6.23
N VAL A 710 8.71 -12.51 5.68
CA VAL A 710 9.18 -13.31 4.55
C VAL A 710 9.39 -12.45 3.31
N ASP A 711 8.43 -11.56 3.00
CA ASP A 711 8.53 -10.67 1.84
C ASP A 711 9.76 -9.76 1.96
N SER A 712 9.96 -9.11 3.11
CA SER A 712 11.15 -8.28 3.38
C SER A 712 12.44 -9.08 3.25
N PHE A 713 12.53 -10.23 3.92
CA PHE A 713 13.73 -11.07 3.92
C PHE A 713 14.13 -11.50 2.50
N LEU A 714 13.20 -12.03 1.72
CA LEU A 714 13.51 -12.58 0.39
C LEU A 714 13.70 -11.48 -0.66
N ASN A 715 13.05 -10.32 -0.50
CA ASN A 715 13.34 -9.14 -1.32
C ASN A 715 14.76 -8.63 -1.06
N ASP A 716 15.16 -8.48 0.20
CA ASP A 716 16.51 -8.04 0.57
C ASP A 716 17.56 -9.06 0.08
N ALA A 717 17.27 -10.36 0.18
CA ALA A 717 18.13 -11.40 -0.37
C ALA A 717 18.30 -11.29 -1.89
N ALA A 718 17.22 -11.01 -2.63
CA ALA A 718 17.27 -10.86 -4.08
C ALA A 718 18.04 -9.60 -4.52
N ILE A 719 17.86 -8.48 -3.82
CA ILE A 719 18.62 -7.23 -4.05
C ILE A 719 20.10 -7.46 -3.77
N CYS A 720 20.42 -8.15 -2.67
CA CYS A 720 21.79 -8.54 -2.34
C CYS A 720 22.42 -9.38 -3.45
N VAL A 721 21.68 -10.32 -4.06
CA VAL A 721 22.17 -11.08 -5.23
C VAL A 721 22.44 -10.19 -6.45
N PHE A 722 21.61 -9.16 -6.69
CA PHE A 722 21.91 -8.21 -7.77
C PHE A 722 23.27 -7.56 -7.54
N GLU A 723 23.51 -7.04 -6.33
CA GLU A 723 24.75 -6.37 -5.96
C GLU A 723 25.97 -7.31 -5.94
N SER A 724 25.85 -8.51 -5.37
CA SER A 724 27.00 -9.41 -5.16
C SER A 724 27.32 -10.31 -6.34
N ASN A 725 26.36 -10.60 -7.22
CA ASN A 725 26.52 -11.61 -8.28
C ASN A 725 26.27 -11.07 -9.69
N ILE A 726 25.33 -10.13 -9.86
CA ILE A 726 24.94 -9.63 -11.19
C ILE A 726 25.73 -8.37 -11.56
N TYR A 727 25.78 -7.40 -10.66
CA TYR A 727 26.47 -6.13 -10.87
C TYR A 727 27.97 -6.30 -11.16
N PRO A 728 28.74 -7.20 -10.52
CA PRO A 728 30.15 -7.41 -10.86
C PRO A 728 30.35 -7.95 -12.29
N LYS A 729 29.37 -8.70 -12.82
CA LYS A 729 29.38 -9.17 -14.22
C LYS A 729 29.13 -8.02 -15.19
N PHE A 730 28.23 -7.11 -14.85
CA PHE A 730 28.02 -5.86 -15.57
C PHE A 730 29.29 -4.99 -15.57
N ILE A 731 29.92 -4.77 -14.41
CA ILE A 731 31.19 -4.02 -14.30
C ILE A 731 32.25 -4.63 -15.22
N SER A 732 32.47 -5.95 -15.15
CA SER A 732 33.45 -6.64 -16.00
C SER A 732 33.17 -6.46 -17.50
N PHE A 733 31.90 -6.50 -17.90
CA PHE A 733 31.47 -6.28 -19.29
C PHE A 733 31.71 -4.82 -19.73
N MET A 734 31.35 -3.87 -18.86
CA MET A 734 31.50 -2.44 -19.12
C MET A 734 32.97 -2.01 -19.20
N GLU A 735 33.85 -2.54 -18.35
CA GLU A 735 35.30 -2.29 -18.43
C GLU A 735 35.88 -2.71 -19.78
N GLN A 736 35.46 -3.86 -20.31
CA GLN A 736 35.87 -4.29 -21.65
C GLN A 736 35.33 -3.35 -22.73
N CYS A 737 34.07 -2.94 -22.61
CA CYS A 737 33.41 -2.01 -23.53
C CYS A 737 34.12 -0.65 -23.57
N ILE A 738 34.32 0.00 -22.43
CA ILE A 738 34.93 1.32 -22.36
C ILE A 738 36.40 1.31 -22.78
N ASN A 739 37.15 0.23 -22.50
CA ASN A 739 38.54 0.12 -22.93
C ASN A 739 38.66 0.10 -24.45
N ASN A 740 37.73 -0.56 -25.15
CA ASN A 740 37.66 -0.53 -26.61
C ASN A 740 37.30 0.88 -27.12
N ILE A 741 36.24 1.50 -26.55
CA ILE A 741 35.83 2.87 -26.94
C ILE A 741 36.97 3.87 -26.74
N ASN A 742 37.67 3.80 -25.60
CA ASN A 742 38.79 4.69 -25.27
C ASN A 742 39.96 4.52 -26.24
N LYS A 743 40.25 3.27 -26.62
CA LYS A 743 41.28 2.97 -27.63
C LYS A 743 40.89 3.57 -28.98
N ASP A 744 39.69 3.31 -29.45
CA ASP A 744 39.21 3.76 -30.76
C ASP A 744 39.11 5.29 -30.83
N THR A 745 38.65 5.93 -29.75
CA THR A 745 38.58 7.40 -29.62
C THR A 745 39.96 8.03 -29.67
N LYS A 746 40.93 7.45 -28.95
CA LYS A 746 42.31 7.94 -28.95
C LYS A 746 42.96 7.80 -30.32
N GLU A 747 42.78 6.65 -30.99
CA GLU A 747 43.28 6.42 -32.34
C GLU A 747 42.64 7.38 -33.36
N PHE A 748 41.34 7.67 -33.22
CA PHE A 748 40.63 8.63 -34.07
C PHE A 748 41.16 10.07 -33.90
N ILE A 749 41.30 10.57 -32.66
CA ILE A 749 41.80 11.92 -32.40
C ILE A 749 43.23 12.10 -32.92
N GLN A 750 44.06 11.05 -32.83
CA GLN A 750 45.42 11.07 -33.39
C GLN A 750 45.44 11.23 -34.91
N LYS A 751 44.45 10.70 -35.63
CA LYS A 751 44.28 10.79 -37.10
C LYS A 751 43.75 12.16 -37.57
N CYS A 752 43.25 13.02 -36.68
CA CYS A 752 42.69 14.31 -37.06
C CYS A 752 43.77 15.25 -37.64
N THR A 753 43.50 15.82 -38.82
CA THR A 753 44.50 16.55 -39.62
C THR A 753 44.49 18.06 -39.41
N ASN A 754 43.36 18.61 -38.91
CA ASN A 754 43.11 20.06 -38.84
C ASN A 754 43.19 20.62 -37.40
N ILE A 755 43.87 19.91 -36.50
CA ILE A 755 44.08 20.29 -35.09
C ILE A 755 45.54 20.07 -34.67
N THR A 756 46.01 20.87 -33.71
CA THR A 756 47.36 20.80 -33.14
C THR A 756 47.52 19.67 -32.12
N GLU A 757 48.75 19.29 -31.79
CA GLU A 757 49.01 18.28 -30.76
C GLU A 757 48.52 18.68 -29.35
N ASN A 758 48.56 19.98 -29.02
CA ASN A 758 47.97 20.48 -27.77
C ASN A 758 46.44 20.33 -27.75
N GLU A 759 45.79 20.62 -28.87
CA GLU A 759 44.34 20.43 -29.04
C GLU A 759 43.95 18.94 -28.99
N LYS A 760 44.77 18.05 -29.56
CA LYS A 760 44.57 16.59 -29.44
C LYS A 760 44.60 16.14 -27.98
N LEU A 761 45.58 16.59 -27.19
CA LEU A 761 45.64 16.28 -25.75
C LEU A 761 44.43 16.83 -24.99
N GLN A 762 43.99 18.06 -25.33
CA GLN A 762 42.80 18.68 -24.75
C GLN A 762 41.50 17.96 -25.12
N LEU A 763 41.41 17.31 -26.29
CA LEU A 763 40.25 16.51 -26.70
C LEU A 763 40.27 15.09 -26.14
N ILE A 764 41.44 14.49 -25.93
CA ILE A 764 41.55 13.13 -25.40
C ILE A 764 41.06 13.06 -23.95
N SER A 765 41.51 13.97 -23.09
CA SER A 765 41.17 13.93 -21.65
C SER A 765 39.65 13.95 -21.35
N PRO A 766 38.81 14.79 -21.99
CA PRO A 766 37.37 14.83 -21.70
C PRO A 766 36.54 13.74 -22.41
N ASN A 767 37.11 12.98 -23.35
CA ASN A 767 36.40 11.96 -24.13
C ASN A 767 36.85 10.52 -23.81
N ILE A 768 37.62 10.33 -22.75
CA ILE A 768 37.95 9.01 -22.21
C ILE A 768 37.00 8.69 -21.06
N PHE A 769 36.43 7.49 -21.09
CA PHE A 769 35.58 6.95 -20.03
C PHE A 769 36.38 6.22 -18.96
N SER A 770 35.84 6.23 -17.75
CA SER A 770 36.33 5.57 -16.55
C SER A 770 35.25 4.67 -15.95
N SER A 771 35.57 3.93 -14.89
CA SER A 771 34.58 3.09 -14.20
C SER A 771 33.46 3.89 -13.53
N LEU A 772 33.70 5.16 -13.20
CA LEU A 772 32.69 6.04 -12.60
C LEU A 772 31.57 6.40 -13.58
N ASP A 773 31.84 6.35 -14.89
CA ASP A 773 30.85 6.72 -15.92
C ASP A 773 29.73 5.68 -16.08
N PHE A 774 29.90 4.48 -15.52
CA PHE A 774 28.90 3.42 -15.51
C PHE A 774 28.59 2.86 -14.12
N ASP A 775 28.97 3.56 -13.05
CA ASP A 775 28.60 3.17 -11.70
C ASP A 775 27.15 3.56 -11.38
N PHE A 776 26.20 2.74 -11.84
CA PHE A 776 24.76 3.00 -11.76
C PHE A 776 24.05 2.34 -10.57
N LEU A 777 24.74 1.54 -9.76
CA LEU A 777 24.13 0.84 -8.63
C LEU A 777 23.55 1.85 -7.63
N ASN A 778 22.23 1.76 -7.41
CA ASN A 778 21.55 2.52 -6.38
C ASN A 778 20.59 1.58 -5.63
N ILE A 779 20.98 1.20 -4.41
CA ILE A 779 20.24 0.26 -3.57
C ILE A 779 18.86 0.81 -3.18
N GLU A 780 18.75 2.11 -2.92
CA GLU A 780 17.47 2.74 -2.58
C GLU A 780 16.50 2.72 -3.76
N ASN A 781 16.99 2.89 -5.00
CA ASN A 781 16.16 2.72 -6.19
C ASN A 781 15.63 1.28 -6.31
N LEU A 782 16.46 0.26 -6.02
CA LEU A 782 16.04 -1.14 -6.03
C LEU A 782 15.00 -1.46 -4.94
N LYS A 783 15.14 -0.89 -3.75
CA LYS A 783 14.12 -1.00 -2.69
C LYS A 783 12.82 -0.28 -3.08
N SER A 784 12.93 0.90 -3.69
CA SER A 784 11.77 1.69 -4.14
C SER A 784 10.98 1.00 -5.26
N LEU A 785 11.65 0.17 -6.09
CA LEU A 785 11.01 -0.61 -7.15
C LEU A 785 9.93 -1.55 -6.60
N LEU A 786 10.13 -2.06 -5.37
CA LEU A 786 9.22 -2.95 -4.65
C LEU A 786 8.17 -2.20 -3.81
N SER A 787 8.31 -0.88 -3.67
CA SER A 787 7.34 -0.01 -2.99
C SER A 787 6.29 0.49 -3.99
N SER A 788 5.29 -0.35 -4.29
CA SER A 788 4.18 -0.01 -5.18
C SER A 788 3.05 0.74 -4.47
N GLU A 789 2.10 1.26 -5.24
CA GLU A 789 0.86 1.84 -4.71
C GLU A 789 0.10 0.81 -3.86
N THR A 790 -0.04 -0.44 -4.35
CA THR A 790 -0.68 -1.50 -3.56
C THR A 790 0.01 -1.74 -2.22
N ALA A 791 1.35 -1.67 -2.16
CA ALA A 791 2.08 -1.83 -0.91
C ALA A 791 1.81 -0.67 0.07
N LEU A 792 1.64 0.56 -0.43
CA LEU A 792 1.25 1.73 0.37
C LEU A 792 -0.18 1.60 0.89
N LEU A 793 -1.14 1.27 0.02
CA LEU A 793 -2.54 1.04 0.39
C LEU A 793 -2.65 -0.03 1.46
N ILE A 794 -1.92 -1.15 1.31
CA ILE A 794 -1.86 -2.19 2.33
C ILE A 794 -1.34 -1.62 3.65
N LYS A 795 -0.25 -0.86 3.64
CA LYS A 795 0.36 -0.28 4.85
C LYS A 795 -0.61 0.66 5.57
N GLU A 796 -1.42 1.44 4.84
CA GLU A 796 -2.44 2.32 5.39
C GLU A 796 -3.65 1.53 5.93
N GLU A 797 -4.18 0.59 5.14
CA GLU A 797 -5.34 -0.24 5.49
C GLU A 797 -5.06 -1.26 6.59
N THR A 798 -3.80 -1.66 6.79
CA THR A 798 -3.37 -2.51 7.92
C THR A 798 -2.54 -1.75 8.95
N SER A 799 -2.56 -0.41 8.89
CA SER A 799 -1.95 0.45 9.90
C SER A 799 -2.48 0.10 11.29
N PRO A 800 -1.66 0.23 12.36
CA PRO A 800 -2.09 -0.16 13.69
C PRO A 800 -3.19 0.72 14.28
N TYR A 801 -3.48 1.88 13.69
CA TYR A 801 -4.50 2.79 14.18
C TYR A 801 -5.92 2.23 13.95
N GLU A 802 -6.70 2.08 15.01
CA GLU A 802 -8.13 1.73 14.97
C GLU A 802 -9.02 2.95 15.29
N LEU A 803 -8.45 4.00 15.88
CA LEU A 803 -9.03 5.34 16.03
C LEU A 803 -7.88 6.36 16.03
N VAL A 804 -8.04 7.46 15.29
CA VAL A 804 -7.24 8.68 15.38
C VAL A 804 -8.21 9.86 15.36
N LEU A 805 -8.55 10.37 16.55
CA LEU A 805 -9.50 11.46 16.70
C LEU A 805 -8.92 12.77 16.15
N TYR A 806 -9.62 13.38 15.19
CA TYR A 806 -9.38 14.75 14.78
C TYR A 806 -10.59 15.63 15.08
N ALA A 807 -10.33 16.91 15.36
CA ALA A 807 -11.35 17.92 15.49
C ALA A 807 -10.87 19.27 14.92
N PHE A 808 -11.78 20.04 14.33
CA PHE A 808 -11.52 21.40 13.88
C PHE A 808 -12.82 22.20 13.74
N GLN A 809 -12.71 23.53 13.79
CA GLN A 809 -13.84 24.45 13.61
C GLN A 809 -14.04 24.84 12.12
N GLU A 810 -15.23 24.60 11.59
CA GLU A 810 -15.72 25.21 10.33
C GLU A 810 -16.63 26.41 10.62
N LEU A 811 -16.95 27.19 9.59
CA LEU A 811 -17.93 28.27 9.68
C LEU A 811 -19.27 27.72 10.22
N SER A 812 -19.57 28.04 11.49
CA SER A 812 -20.80 27.64 12.23
C SER A 812 -20.96 26.16 12.60
N ASN A 813 -19.92 25.32 12.46
CA ASN A 813 -20.00 23.91 12.85
C ASN A 813 -18.66 23.38 13.40
N ASN A 814 -18.73 22.49 14.40
CA ASN A 814 -17.56 21.77 14.89
C ASN A 814 -17.50 20.41 14.19
N VAL A 815 -16.37 20.10 13.55
CA VAL A 815 -16.15 18.82 12.89
C VAL A 815 -15.35 17.93 13.84
N ILE A 816 -15.84 16.73 14.08
CA ILE A 816 -15.18 15.68 14.86
C ILE A 816 -15.22 14.40 14.01
N GLY A 817 -14.08 13.75 13.83
CA GLY A 817 -13.97 12.58 12.95
C GLY A 817 -12.82 11.66 13.31
N ASP A 818 -12.70 10.57 12.54
CA ASP A 818 -11.64 9.57 12.66
C ASP A 818 -10.74 9.57 11.41
N ALA A 819 -9.42 9.64 11.62
CA ALA A 819 -8.40 9.58 10.57
C ALA A 819 -7.70 8.22 10.47
N SER A 820 -8.15 7.19 11.21
CA SER A 820 -7.52 5.85 11.18
C SER A 820 -7.69 5.13 9.83
N GLY A 821 -8.63 5.58 9.00
CA GLY A 821 -9.04 4.89 7.77
C GLY A 821 -9.87 3.63 8.02
N LYS A 822 -10.27 3.35 9.26
CA LYS A 822 -11.12 2.20 9.62
C LYS A 822 -12.60 2.59 9.64
N ASN A 823 -13.46 1.61 9.88
CA ASN A 823 -14.92 1.78 9.95
C ASN A 823 -15.39 2.36 11.30
N THR A 824 -14.60 3.25 11.90
CA THR A 824 -14.93 3.80 13.22
C THR A 824 -16.04 4.83 13.08
N SER A 825 -17.21 4.50 13.62
CA SER A 825 -18.35 5.41 13.65
C SER A 825 -18.30 6.27 14.91
N ILE A 826 -18.59 7.56 14.78
CA ILE A 826 -18.54 8.51 15.90
C ILE A 826 -19.92 9.13 16.09
N GLU A 827 -20.47 8.99 17.29
CA GLU A 827 -21.69 9.67 17.72
C GLU A 827 -21.35 10.59 18.88
N TYR A 828 -21.80 11.86 18.83
CA TYR A 828 -21.41 12.86 19.81
C TYR A 828 -22.49 13.92 20.02
N SER A 829 -22.42 14.59 21.18
CA SER A 829 -23.32 15.69 21.54
C SER A 829 -23.03 16.93 20.69
N LYS A 830 -24.06 17.47 20.02
CA LYS A 830 -23.90 18.56 19.03
C LYS A 830 -23.32 19.86 19.59
N ASP A 831 -23.40 20.05 20.89
CA ASP A 831 -22.96 21.22 21.64
C ASP A 831 -21.55 21.08 22.24
N ILE A 832 -20.80 20.03 21.91
CA ILE A 832 -19.39 19.89 22.31
C ILE A 832 -18.58 21.05 21.73
N GLY A 833 -17.91 21.78 22.64
CA GLY A 833 -17.02 22.87 22.29
C GLY A 833 -15.65 22.36 21.85
N LEU A 834 -14.99 23.13 20.98
CA LEU A 834 -13.60 22.90 20.59
C LEU A 834 -12.73 24.05 21.10
N VAL A 835 -11.62 23.71 21.77
CA VAL A 835 -10.64 24.67 22.29
C VAL A 835 -9.25 24.18 21.92
N TYR A 836 -8.37 25.05 21.44
CA TYR A 836 -7.01 24.64 21.10
C TYR A 836 -6.28 24.09 22.33
N GLY A 837 -5.75 22.86 22.22
CA GLY A 837 -4.98 22.20 23.27
C GLY A 837 -3.46 22.34 23.10
N ILE A 838 -2.76 21.21 23.06
CA ILE A 838 -1.32 21.09 22.88
C ILE A 838 -0.92 21.35 21.43
N ASN A 839 -1.55 20.66 20.46
CA ASN A 839 -1.16 20.69 19.05
C ASN A 839 -2.31 20.92 18.05
N SER A 840 -3.55 20.73 18.49
CA SER A 840 -4.76 20.81 17.67
C SER A 840 -5.97 21.19 18.54
N ASP A 841 -7.16 21.23 17.96
CA ASP A 841 -8.38 21.49 18.72
C ASP A 841 -8.73 20.29 19.61
N ALA A 842 -8.84 20.55 20.91
CA ALA A 842 -9.29 19.62 21.93
C ALA A 842 -10.81 19.70 22.12
N LEU A 843 -11.41 18.56 22.46
CA LEU A 843 -12.82 18.47 22.82
C LEU A 843 -13.01 18.94 24.25
N TYR A 844 -13.93 19.87 24.48
CA TYR A 844 -14.37 20.27 25.82
C TYR A 844 -15.64 19.50 26.20
N LEU A 845 -15.55 18.73 27.29
CA LEU A 845 -16.69 18.07 27.91
C LEU A 845 -17.03 18.76 29.23
N ASN A 846 -18.30 19.15 29.39
CA ASN A 846 -18.78 19.85 30.59
C ASN A 846 -18.99 18.94 31.82
N GLY A 847 -18.85 17.63 31.66
CA GLY A 847 -19.01 16.60 32.69
C GLY A 847 -20.45 16.36 33.18
N SER A 848 -21.45 16.83 32.43
CA SER A 848 -22.87 16.70 32.78
C SER A 848 -23.65 15.86 31.76
N ASN A 849 -23.88 16.40 30.56
CA ASN A 849 -24.77 15.82 29.55
C ASN A 849 -24.07 15.60 28.19
N GLN A 850 -22.79 15.95 28.10
CA GLN A 850 -22.00 15.81 26.88
C GLN A 850 -21.25 14.49 26.92
N SER A 851 -21.41 13.71 25.87
CA SER A 851 -20.67 12.47 25.65
C SER A 851 -20.34 12.29 24.17
N ILE A 852 -19.35 11.44 23.94
CA ILE A 852 -18.96 10.96 22.63
C ILE A 852 -18.69 9.46 22.70
N SER A 853 -19.15 8.72 21.71
CA SER A 853 -18.97 7.28 21.59
C SER A 853 -18.35 6.92 20.24
N PHE A 854 -17.37 6.02 20.30
CA PHE A 854 -16.62 5.52 19.14
C PHE A 854 -16.97 4.05 18.95
N SER A 855 -17.48 3.66 17.79
CA SER A 855 -17.88 2.28 17.50
C SER A 855 -16.97 1.66 16.44
N ASN A 856 -16.28 0.57 16.80
CA ASN A 856 -15.45 -0.25 15.92
C ASN A 856 -15.40 -1.69 16.49
N ASP A 857 -15.58 -2.70 15.64
CA ASP A 857 -15.52 -4.11 16.03
C ASP A 857 -14.22 -4.47 16.78
N PHE A 858 -13.09 -3.78 16.54
CA PHE A 858 -11.87 -4.02 17.31
C PHE A 858 -12.00 -3.69 18.81
N PHE A 859 -12.84 -2.72 19.18
CA PHE A 859 -12.96 -2.22 20.55
C PHE A 859 -13.59 -3.21 21.53
N GLU A 860 -14.25 -4.26 21.01
CA GLU A 860 -14.78 -5.35 21.83
C GLU A 860 -13.66 -6.12 22.56
N ASN A 861 -12.42 -6.07 22.06
CA ASN A 861 -11.28 -6.82 22.57
C ASN A 861 -11.54 -8.35 22.61
N GLY A 862 -11.08 -9.03 23.65
CA GLY A 862 -11.20 -10.47 23.80
C GLY A 862 -10.07 -11.04 24.65
N LEU A 863 -9.58 -12.21 24.26
CA LEU A 863 -8.56 -12.94 25.02
C LEU A 863 -7.13 -12.62 24.59
N THR A 864 -6.89 -12.42 23.29
CA THR A 864 -5.55 -12.51 22.68
C THR A 864 -5.05 -11.23 22.06
N ASN A 865 -5.92 -10.26 21.78
CA ASN A 865 -5.54 -9.02 21.14
C ASN A 865 -4.74 -8.11 22.10
N SER A 866 -3.64 -7.57 21.61
CA SER A 866 -2.92 -6.48 22.28
C SER A 866 -3.48 -5.15 21.77
N PHE A 867 -3.42 -4.10 22.60
CA PHE A 867 -3.85 -2.77 22.19
C PHE A 867 -3.16 -1.68 23.00
N SER A 868 -3.19 -0.46 22.49
CA SER A 868 -2.78 0.73 23.24
C SER A 868 -3.84 1.83 23.15
N ILE A 869 -3.93 2.63 24.20
CA ILE A 869 -4.77 3.83 24.28
C ILE A 869 -3.83 4.98 24.60
N HIS A 870 -3.90 6.08 23.83
CA HIS A 870 -3.22 7.30 24.23
C HIS A 870 -3.99 8.56 23.86
N PHE A 871 -3.91 9.57 24.72
CA PHE A 871 -4.58 10.87 24.57
C PHE A 871 -3.98 11.90 25.50
N TRP A 872 -4.13 13.17 25.14
CA TRP A 872 -3.91 14.29 26.05
C TRP A 872 -5.16 14.57 26.86
N LEU A 873 -4.99 14.85 28.15
CA LEU A 873 -6.06 15.18 29.09
C LEU A 873 -5.68 16.38 29.93
N ARG A 874 -6.62 17.31 30.08
CA ARG A 874 -6.57 18.33 31.13
C ARG A 874 -7.89 18.32 31.89
N ASN A 875 -7.84 17.92 33.15
CA ASN A 875 -9.01 17.90 34.03
C ASN A 875 -9.15 19.24 34.75
N LEU A 876 -10.35 19.84 34.75
CA LEU A 876 -10.70 21.03 35.54
C LEU A 876 -11.52 20.68 36.79
N GLY A 877 -11.99 19.43 36.88
CA GLY A 877 -12.81 18.94 37.96
C GLY A 877 -12.02 18.78 39.26
N GLN A 878 -12.67 19.12 40.37
CA GLN A 878 -12.11 19.03 41.73
C GLN A 878 -12.74 17.88 42.53
N ASP A 879 -13.63 17.11 41.91
CA ASP A 879 -14.31 16.02 42.61
C ASP A 879 -13.37 14.83 42.79
N THR A 880 -13.29 14.37 44.04
CA THR A 880 -12.52 13.18 44.43
C THR A 880 -13.29 11.88 44.24
N THR A 881 -14.61 11.94 43.98
CA THR A 881 -15.44 10.74 43.79
C THR A 881 -15.07 9.97 42.52
N LYS A 882 -15.22 8.65 42.57
CA LYS A 882 -14.95 7.79 41.42
C LYS A 882 -15.96 8.07 40.30
N SER A 883 -15.51 8.66 39.21
CA SER A 883 -16.35 9.05 38.07
C SER A 883 -15.79 8.51 36.75
N LYS A 884 -16.64 8.09 35.81
CA LYS A 884 -16.20 7.49 34.55
C LYS A 884 -15.62 8.55 33.61
N LEU A 885 -14.40 8.32 33.12
CA LEU A 885 -13.82 9.14 32.05
C LEU A 885 -14.07 8.48 30.70
N ILE A 886 -13.42 7.36 30.43
CA ILE A 886 -13.46 6.65 29.15
C ILE A 886 -13.31 5.14 29.33
N GLY A 887 -14.01 4.34 28.54
CA GLY A 887 -13.80 2.89 28.51
C GLY A 887 -14.74 2.12 27.60
N SER A 888 -14.53 0.81 27.53
CA SER A 888 -15.46 -0.15 26.95
C SER A 888 -15.77 -1.23 27.99
N LYS A 889 -17.04 -1.30 28.40
CA LYS A 889 -17.48 -2.23 29.43
C LYS A 889 -18.89 -2.74 29.14
N GLU A 890 -19.02 -4.06 29.05
CA GLU A 890 -20.30 -4.76 28.87
C GLU A 890 -20.28 -6.01 29.75
N ASP A 891 -21.40 -6.35 30.38
CA ASP A 891 -21.50 -7.48 31.33
C ASP A 891 -20.38 -7.50 32.39
N ASN A 892 -20.00 -6.31 32.86
CA ASN A 892 -18.92 -6.07 33.82
C ASN A 892 -17.53 -6.60 33.39
N CYS A 893 -17.30 -6.77 32.09
CA CYS A 893 -16.04 -7.17 31.47
C CYS A 893 -15.48 -6.02 30.61
N GLY A 894 -14.15 -5.95 30.48
CA GLY A 894 -13.47 -4.92 29.69
C GLY A 894 -12.60 -4.00 30.52
N TRP A 895 -12.50 -2.73 30.13
CA TRP A 895 -11.64 -1.75 30.78
C TRP A 895 -12.29 -0.36 30.86
N GLU A 896 -12.01 0.36 31.95
CA GLU A 896 -12.46 1.74 32.17
C GLU A 896 -11.35 2.55 32.86
N ILE A 897 -11.18 3.81 32.43
CA ILE A 897 -10.41 4.83 33.13
C ILE A 897 -11.40 5.69 33.92
N TYR A 898 -11.13 5.88 35.21
CA TYR A 898 -11.93 6.73 36.09
C TYR A 898 -11.12 7.92 36.60
N PHE A 899 -11.80 9.04 36.85
CA PHE A 899 -11.31 10.04 37.80
C PHE A 899 -11.51 9.50 39.21
N GLN A 900 -10.50 9.65 40.08
CA GLN A 900 -10.62 9.35 41.50
C GLN A 900 -9.55 10.13 42.28
N ASN A 901 -9.90 10.71 43.43
CA ASN A 901 -9.00 11.54 44.24
C ASN A 901 -8.31 12.64 43.42
N THR A 902 -6.97 12.72 43.40
CA THR A 902 -6.18 13.69 42.63
C THR A 902 -5.75 13.16 41.26
N GLY A 903 -6.18 11.95 40.89
CA GLY A 903 -5.58 11.20 39.80
C GLY A 903 -6.59 10.42 38.96
N LEU A 904 -6.08 9.37 38.32
CA LEU A 904 -6.85 8.44 37.52
C LEU A 904 -6.79 7.03 38.11
N VAL A 905 -7.75 6.20 37.75
CA VAL A 905 -7.70 4.75 38.00
C VAL A 905 -7.92 4.02 36.70
N PHE A 906 -6.96 3.18 36.31
CA PHE A 906 -7.14 2.23 35.23
C PHE A 906 -7.67 0.92 35.80
N ASN A 907 -8.84 0.51 35.31
CA ASN A 907 -9.50 -0.74 35.66
C ASN A 907 -9.56 -1.66 34.45
N MET A 908 -9.20 -2.93 34.64
CA MET A 908 -9.35 -3.99 33.65
C MET A 908 -9.84 -5.25 34.35
N ILE A 909 -10.95 -5.81 33.89
CA ILE A 909 -11.63 -6.95 34.50
C ILE A 909 -12.03 -7.97 33.44
N ASP A 910 -11.78 -9.25 33.73
CA ASP A 910 -12.14 -10.35 32.83
C ASP A 910 -13.48 -11.01 33.19
N SER A 911 -13.94 -11.91 32.30
CA SER A 911 -15.19 -12.66 32.47
C SER A 911 -15.23 -13.61 33.67
N ASN A 912 -14.11 -13.83 34.36
CA ASN A 912 -14.00 -14.65 35.55
C ASN A 912 -13.89 -13.82 36.83
N GLY A 913 -13.90 -12.48 36.72
CA GLY A 913 -13.74 -11.54 37.83
C GLY A 913 -12.30 -11.29 38.26
N ASP A 914 -11.30 -11.76 37.51
CA ASP A 914 -9.89 -11.41 37.76
C ASP A 914 -9.70 -9.93 37.34
N GLU A 915 -9.15 -9.09 38.23
CA GLU A 915 -9.16 -7.62 38.10
C GLU A 915 -7.77 -7.00 38.29
N LYS A 916 -7.46 -5.98 37.49
CA LYS A 916 -6.40 -4.99 37.73
C LYS A 916 -7.05 -3.64 37.98
N ASN A 917 -6.76 -3.04 39.13
CA ASN A 917 -7.31 -1.76 39.54
C ASN A 917 -6.17 -0.88 40.07
N ILE A 918 -5.69 0.05 39.23
CA ILE A 918 -4.40 0.72 39.43
C ILE A 918 -4.61 2.23 39.53
N TYR A 919 -4.21 2.82 40.66
CA TYR A 919 -4.27 4.26 40.90
C TYR A 919 -3.04 4.97 40.31
N LEU A 920 -3.28 6.05 39.56
CA LEU A 920 -2.28 6.89 38.91
C LEU A 920 -2.38 8.28 39.55
N SER A 921 -1.40 8.67 40.37
CA SER A 921 -1.45 9.89 41.18
C SER A 921 -1.29 11.18 40.37
N ASP A 922 -1.88 12.26 40.88
CA ASP A 922 -1.55 13.67 40.57
C ASP A 922 -1.72 14.12 39.12
N VAL A 923 -2.69 13.52 38.41
CA VAL A 923 -3.10 13.92 37.05
C VAL A 923 -4.10 15.09 37.04
N SER A 924 -4.88 15.27 38.11
CA SER A 924 -5.91 16.32 38.21
C SER A 924 -5.36 17.59 38.86
N ASN A 925 -4.38 18.22 38.20
CA ASN A 925 -3.72 19.44 38.65
C ASN A 925 -3.98 20.66 37.74
N ASN A 926 -4.97 20.54 36.83
CA ASN A 926 -5.31 21.51 35.78
C ASN A 926 -4.19 21.79 34.76
N SER A 927 -3.17 20.92 34.67
CA SER A 927 -2.21 20.87 33.56
C SER A 927 -2.66 19.85 32.52
N TRP A 928 -2.16 19.99 31.30
CA TRP A 928 -2.19 18.89 30.35
C TRP A 928 -1.28 17.75 30.81
N HIS A 929 -1.73 16.54 30.55
CA HIS A 929 -0.96 15.30 30.69
C HIS A 929 -1.19 14.40 29.49
N TYR A 930 -0.15 13.71 29.05
CA TYR A 930 -0.22 12.70 28.00
C TYR A 930 -0.31 11.31 28.61
N ILE A 931 -1.48 10.69 28.52
CA ILE A 931 -1.71 9.35 29.07
C ILE A 931 -1.46 8.33 27.96
N THR A 932 -0.64 7.31 28.24
CA THR A 932 -0.50 6.13 27.37
C THR A 932 -0.67 4.84 28.18
N ILE A 933 -1.56 3.96 27.74
CA ILE A 933 -1.78 2.63 28.31
C ILE A 933 -1.50 1.61 27.21
N SER A 934 -0.65 0.61 27.49
CA SER A 934 -0.29 -0.45 26.55
C SER A 934 -0.51 -1.82 27.18
N VAL A 935 -1.38 -2.62 26.55
CA VAL A 935 -1.73 -3.99 26.95
C VAL A 935 -1.10 -4.96 25.96
N ASP A 936 -0.13 -5.75 26.41
CA ASP A 936 0.57 -6.76 25.61
C ASP A 936 0.21 -8.18 26.06
N ARG A 937 -0.55 -8.91 25.23
CA ARG A 937 -0.99 -10.28 25.53
C ARG A 937 0.05 -11.33 25.17
N LEU A 938 1.04 -11.00 24.33
CA LEU A 938 2.15 -11.89 23.97
C LEU A 938 3.18 -11.95 25.11
N LYS A 939 3.54 -10.78 25.67
CA LYS A 939 4.42 -10.66 26.85
C LYS A 939 3.68 -10.78 28.18
N GLU A 940 2.34 -10.71 28.16
CA GLU A 940 1.49 -10.67 29.36
C GLU A 940 1.84 -9.51 30.29
N GLN A 941 1.99 -8.32 29.71
CA GLN A 941 2.47 -7.10 30.36
C GLN A 941 1.51 -5.93 30.15
N LEU A 942 1.29 -5.15 31.19
CA LEU A 942 0.62 -3.84 31.16
C LEU A 942 1.63 -2.74 31.46
N LEU A 943 1.73 -1.77 30.57
CA LEU A 943 2.52 -0.55 30.76
C LEU A 943 1.61 0.66 30.80
N ILE A 944 1.82 1.56 31.76
CA ILE A 944 1.15 2.87 31.80
C ILE A 944 2.20 3.95 31.91
N PHE A 945 2.08 4.95 31.04
CA PHE A 945 2.92 6.13 31.00
C PHE A 945 2.06 7.37 31.25
N ILE A 946 2.62 8.31 32.00
CA ILE A 946 2.10 9.67 32.16
C ILE A 946 3.23 10.58 31.71
N ASP A 947 2.96 11.38 30.68
CA ASP A 947 3.93 12.25 30.01
C ASP A 947 5.10 11.43 29.43
N ASP A 948 6.32 11.75 29.82
CA ASP A 948 7.54 11.05 29.41
C ASP A 948 7.96 9.90 30.35
N ASN A 949 7.16 9.60 31.38
CA ASN A 949 7.52 8.67 32.46
C ASN A 949 6.71 7.37 32.42
N LEU A 950 7.39 6.22 32.56
CA LEU A 950 6.76 4.94 32.84
C LEU A 950 6.36 4.87 34.31
N VAL A 951 5.06 4.89 34.60
CA VAL A 951 4.54 4.88 35.98
C VAL A 951 4.13 3.49 36.46
N VAL A 952 3.75 2.59 35.55
CA VAL A 952 3.29 1.23 35.89
C VAL A 952 3.88 0.23 34.91
N ASN A 953 4.39 -0.88 35.44
CA ASN A 953 4.77 -2.07 34.70
C ASN A 953 4.31 -3.30 35.48
N GLU A 954 3.20 -3.89 35.06
CA GLU A 954 2.50 -4.96 35.77
C GLU A 954 2.34 -6.20 34.90
N SER A 955 2.28 -7.38 35.53
CA SER A 955 1.88 -8.59 34.82
C SER A 955 0.36 -8.64 34.67
N ILE A 956 -0.11 -9.13 33.53
CA ILE A 956 -1.53 -9.40 33.23
C ILE A 956 -1.75 -10.86 32.84
N LYS A 957 -0.90 -11.76 33.34
CA LYS A 957 -0.97 -13.19 33.05
C LYS A 957 -2.28 -13.81 33.58
N GLU A 958 -2.72 -13.34 34.74
CA GLU A 958 -3.95 -13.73 35.41
C GLU A 958 -5.22 -13.28 34.68
N ILE A 959 -5.16 -12.16 33.96
CA ILE A 959 -6.31 -11.59 33.23
C ILE A 959 -6.55 -12.37 31.94
N LEU A 960 -7.72 -13.01 31.83
CA LEU A 960 -8.15 -13.78 30.66
C LEU A 960 -9.06 -12.95 29.76
N ASN A 961 -10.31 -13.36 29.53
CA ASN A 961 -11.15 -12.78 28.50
C ASN A 961 -11.73 -11.42 28.91
N ILE A 962 -11.29 -10.34 28.27
CA ILE A 962 -11.77 -8.96 28.50
C ILE A 962 -12.75 -8.51 27.40
N TYR A 963 -13.46 -9.44 26.77
CA TYR A 963 -14.48 -9.13 25.78
C TYR A 963 -15.50 -8.14 26.35
N SER A 964 -15.85 -7.14 25.56
CA SER A 964 -16.67 -5.97 25.92
C SER A 964 -17.49 -5.55 24.69
N SER A 965 -18.18 -4.40 24.76
CA SER A 965 -18.90 -3.87 23.61
C SER A 965 -17.94 -3.37 22.51
N ASN A 966 -18.42 -3.28 21.27
CA ASN A 966 -17.70 -2.61 20.18
C ASN A 966 -17.69 -1.07 20.31
N ILE A 967 -18.10 -0.51 21.45
CA ILE A 967 -18.23 0.94 21.69
C ILE A 967 -17.29 1.37 22.83
N ILE A 968 -16.40 2.32 22.54
CA ILE A 968 -15.69 3.09 23.57
C ILE A 968 -16.52 4.34 23.86
N SER A 969 -16.90 4.53 25.12
CA SER A 969 -17.66 5.70 25.56
C SER A 969 -16.76 6.66 26.33
N LEU A 970 -16.67 7.91 25.88
CA LEU A 970 -16.02 9.01 26.58
C LEU A 970 -17.12 9.91 27.19
N LEU A 971 -17.19 9.89 28.51
CA LEU A 971 -18.26 10.50 29.31
C LEU A 971 -17.76 11.72 30.09
N SER A 972 -16.60 11.58 30.76
CA SER A 972 -16.06 12.60 31.67
C SER A 972 -17.02 13.00 32.81
N ASP A 973 -17.69 12.03 33.42
CA ASP A 973 -18.74 12.28 34.42
C ASP A 973 -18.24 13.16 35.58
N ASN A 974 -19.08 14.13 35.96
CA ASN A 974 -18.89 15.09 37.07
C ASN A 974 -17.67 16.01 36.97
N ASN A 975 -16.82 15.84 35.96
CA ASN A 975 -15.55 16.53 35.84
C ASN A 975 -15.43 17.15 34.45
N ALA A 976 -15.46 18.49 34.39
CA ALA A 976 -15.22 19.18 33.13
C ALA A 976 -13.75 18.95 32.70
N SER A 977 -13.53 18.55 31.45
CA SER A 977 -12.20 18.19 30.97
C SER A 977 -12.00 18.51 29.49
N TYR A 978 -10.73 18.56 29.09
CA TYR A 978 -10.32 18.66 27.70
C TYR A 978 -9.60 17.39 27.26
N ILE A 979 -9.94 16.89 26.07
CA ILE A 979 -9.32 15.68 25.47
C ILE A 979 -8.83 16.02 24.07
N GLU A 980 -7.58 15.68 23.76
CA GLU A 980 -6.99 15.87 22.43
C GLU A 980 -6.27 14.61 21.93
N GLY A 981 -6.39 14.34 20.64
CA GLY A 981 -5.58 13.32 19.95
C GLY A 981 -5.82 11.90 20.42
N LEU A 982 -7.05 11.57 20.86
CA LEU A 982 -7.40 10.22 21.29
C LEU A 982 -7.13 9.21 20.19
N THR A 983 -6.31 8.22 20.53
CA THR A 983 -5.86 7.19 19.59
C THR A 983 -5.97 5.81 20.22
N ILE A 984 -6.46 4.84 19.43
CA ILE A 984 -6.46 3.42 19.77
C ILE A 984 -5.59 2.68 18.76
N LEU A 985 -4.68 1.84 19.27
CA LEU A 985 -3.80 1.00 18.45
C LEU A 985 -4.13 -0.49 18.65
N ASN A 986 -4.01 -1.29 17.60
CA ASN A 986 -4.10 -2.76 17.66
C ASN A 986 -2.78 -3.47 18.01
N LYS A 987 -1.81 -2.70 18.54
CA LYS A 987 -0.49 -3.17 18.97
C LYS A 987 -0.12 -2.57 20.33
N PRO A 988 0.80 -3.20 21.08
CA PRO A 988 1.39 -2.57 22.26
C PRO A 988 2.33 -1.43 21.86
N THR A 989 2.54 -0.48 22.77
CA THR A 989 3.41 0.69 22.58
C THR A 989 4.65 0.59 23.47
N THR A 990 5.80 0.94 22.91
CA THR A 990 7.09 0.95 23.61
C THR A 990 7.42 2.33 24.20
N GLY A 991 8.33 2.39 25.18
CA GLY A 991 8.74 3.67 25.78
C GLY A 991 9.35 4.65 24.77
N GLU A 992 10.08 4.15 23.76
CA GLU A 992 10.65 5.00 22.70
C GLU A 992 9.55 5.64 21.83
N GLU A 993 8.51 4.88 21.48
CA GLU A 993 7.36 5.41 20.74
C GLU A 993 6.58 6.44 21.56
N VAL A 994 6.43 6.23 22.87
CA VAL A 994 5.80 7.22 23.78
C VAL A 994 6.57 8.53 23.76
N LEU A 995 7.89 8.48 23.98
CA LEU A 995 8.75 9.68 23.98
C LEU A 995 8.72 10.40 22.63
N SER A 996 8.78 9.65 21.53
CA SER A 996 8.70 10.18 20.18
C SER A 996 7.38 10.92 19.94
N ASN A 997 6.25 10.29 20.29
CA ASN A 997 4.92 10.89 20.13
C ASN A 997 4.74 12.12 21.03
N TYR A 998 5.16 12.05 22.29
CA TYR A 998 5.06 13.12 23.27
C TYR A 998 5.81 14.38 22.80
N PHE A 999 7.11 14.27 22.50
CA PHE A 999 7.92 15.42 22.10
C PHE A 999 7.61 15.93 20.70
N LYS A 1000 7.18 15.05 19.77
CA LYS A 1000 6.74 15.47 18.43
C LYS A 1000 5.48 16.32 18.50
N ASN A 1001 4.51 15.97 19.35
CA ASN A 1001 3.28 16.75 19.54
C ASN A 1001 3.55 18.08 20.28
N LEU A 1002 4.47 18.10 21.23
CA LEU A 1002 4.84 19.31 21.97
C LEU A 1002 5.61 20.34 21.13
N ASN A 1003 6.46 19.90 20.20
CA ASN A 1003 7.31 20.81 19.43
C ASN A 1003 6.62 21.39 18.18
N ASN A 1004 5.69 22.32 18.39
CA ASN A 1004 4.91 22.97 17.34
C ASN A 1004 5.11 24.50 17.28
N SER A 1005 6.30 24.96 17.66
CA SER A 1005 6.72 26.37 17.76
C SER A 1005 6.16 27.20 18.90
N TYR A 1006 5.08 26.80 19.58
CA TYR A 1006 4.50 27.59 20.67
C TYR A 1006 5.34 27.50 21.96
N ILE A 1007 5.39 28.62 22.69
CA ILE A 1007 5.83 28.65 24.08
C ILE A 1007 4.62 28.38 24.97
N ARG A 1008 4.82 27.70 26.10
CA ARG A 1008 3.75 27.30 27.01
C ARG A 1008 3.90 27.89 28.40
N ASP A 1009 2.78 27.97 29.10
CA ASP A 1009 2.72 28.31 30.52
C ASP A 1009 2.90 27.07 31.41
N SER A 1010 2.74 27.24 32.74
CA SER A 1010 2.94 26.18 33.73
C SER A 1010 1.97 25.00 33.60
N ASN A 1011 0.81 25.22 32.97
CA ASN A 1011 -0.24 24.22 32.75
C ASN A 1011 -0.20 23.67 31.32
N GLU A 1012 0.86 23.99 30.58
CA GLU A 1012 1.10 23.64 29.19
C GLU A 1012 0.12 24.25 28.18
N GLU A 1013 -0.63 25.29 28.59
CA GLU A 1013 -1.40 26.09 27.63
C GLU A 1013 -0.47 26.99 26.82
N ARG A 1014 -0.88 27.33 25.60
CA ARG A 1014 -0.13 28.29 24.79
C ARG A 1014 -0.03 29.62 25.52
N LEU A 1015 1.18 30.12 25.62
CA LEU A 1015 1.46 31.40 26.24
C LEU A 1015 0.89 32.54 25.37
N GLU A 1016 0.19 33.48 25.98
CA GLU A 1016 -0.50 34.57 25.30
C GLU A 1016 0.15 35.93 25.58
N TYR A 1017 0.26 36.75 24.55
CA TYR A 1017 0.60 38.16 24.70
C TYR A 1017 -0.54 38.90 25.43
N ASN A 1018 -0.18 39.93 26.20
CA ASN A 1018 -1.07 40.77 27.01
C ASN A 1018 -1.82 40.05 28.15
N LYS A 1019 -1.58 38.75 28.37
CA LYS A 1019 -2.12 37.98 29.48
C LYS A 1019 -1.20 38.07 30.71
N THR A 1020 -1.79 37.99 31.91
CA THR A 1020 -1.08 38.22 33.17
C THR A 1020 -0.61 36.90 33.77
N TYR A 1021 0.68 36.84 34.13
CA TYR A 1021 1.33 35.66 34.69
C TYR A 1021 2.18 36.02 35.92
N GLN A 1022 2.50 35.04 36.75
CA GLN A 1022 3.59 35.07 37.72
C GLN A 1022 4.80 34.32 37.16
N LEU A 1023 5.99 34.87 37.36
CA LEU A 1023 7.24 34.28 36.88
C LEU A 1023 7.92 33.49 38.00
N TYR A 1024 8.35 32.27 37.69
CA TYR A 1024 9.07 31.37 38.58
C TYR A 1024 10.34 30.90 37.89
N ASN A 1025 11.38 30.57 38.69
CA ASN A 1025 12.57 29.92 38.18
C ASN A 1025 12.46 28.41 38.39
N TYR A 1026 12.91 27.60 37.43
CA TYR A 1026 12.83 26.14 37.53
C TYR A 1026 13.54 25.56 38.77
N VAL A 1027 14.60 26.22 39.26
CA VAL A 1027 15.32 25.78 40.47
C VAL A 1027 14.47 25.98 41.74
N PHE A 1028 13.61 27.00 41.76
CA PHE A 1028 12.74 27.35 42.89
C PHE A 1028 11.31 27.54 42.39
N SER A 1029 10.67 26.45 41.97
CA SER A 1029 9.37 26.45 41.29
C SER A 1029 8.19 26.88 42.16
N ASP A 1030 8.37 26.96 43.48
CA ASP A 1030 7.38 27.41 44.47
C ASP A 1030 7.55 28.89 44.86
N LYS A 1031 8.62 29.56 44.43
CA LYS A 1031 8.95 30.93 44.81
C LYS A 1031 8.78 31.90 43.64
N PRO A 1032 7.76 32.77 43.66
CA PRO A 1032 7.56 33.72 42.58
C PRO A 1032 8.61 34.83 42.62
N ILE A 1033 8.86 35.42 41.45
CA ILE A 1033 9.63 36.64 41.33
C ILE A 1033 8.87 37.81 41.96
N CYS A 1034 9.60 38.62 42.71
CA CYS A 1034 9.15 39.77 43.47
C CYS A 1034 10.02 40.99 43.11
N GLU A 1035 9.49 42.18 43.34
CA GLU A 1035 10.20 43.44 43.19
C GLU A 1035 10.82 43.91 44.51
N VAL A 1036 12.02 44.49 44.43
CA VAL A 1036 12.70 45.09 45.59
C VAL A 1036 13.44 46.37 45.18
N LYS A 1037 13.32 47.41 46.02
CA LYS A 1037 13.92 48.73 45.77
C LYS A 1037 15.33 48.79 46.37
N GLN A 1038 16.33 49.12 45.55
CA GLN A 1038 17.72 49.35 45.99
C GLN A 1038 18.30 50.51 45.19
N ASN A 1039 18.96 51.47 45.87
CA ASN A 1039 19.62 52.63 45.24
C ASN A 1039 18.72 53.40 44.24
N ASN A 1040 17.48 53.71 44.63
CA ASN A 1040 16.45 54.38 43.81
C ASN A 1040 15.98 53.61 42.55
N ASN A 1041 16.48 52.41 42.29
CA ASN A 1041 16.00 51.52 41.22
C ASN A 1041 15.18 50.36 41.80
N ILE A 1042 14.38 49.71 40.95
CA ILE A 1042 13.57 48.55 41.31
C ILE A 1042 14.14 47.33 40.57
N TYR A 1043 14.57 46.31 41.31
CA TYR A 1043 15.15 45.08 40.77
C TYR A 1043 14.24 43.88 41.03
N LEU A 1044 14.50 42.78 40.32
CA LEU A 1044 13.73 41.53 40.40
C LEU A 1044 14.50 40.44 41.15
N THR A 1045 13.85 39.80 42.12
CA THR A 1045 14.42 38.74 42.97
C THR A 1045 13.38 37.68 43.36
N ILE A 1046 13.79 36.59 44.01
CA ILE A 1046 12.89 35.65 44.68
C ILE A 1046 12.92 35.85 46.20
N ASN A 1047 11.82 35.53 46.88
CA ASN A 1047 11.76 35.61 48.33
C ASN A 1047 12.36 34.35 49.00
N ASN A 1048 13.57 34.47 49.54
CA ASN A 1048 14.25 33.35 50.21
C ASN A 1048 13.98 33.23 51.71
N THR A 1049 13.35 34.25 52.31
CA THR A 1049 13.11 34.31 53.75
C THR A 1049 11.62 34.23 54.02
N ASN A 1050 11.20 33.18 54.72
CA ASN A 1050 9.80 33.00 55.10
C ASN A 1050 9.31 34.22 55.90
N ASN A 1051 8.15 34.79 55.53
CA ASN A 1051 7.51 35.98 56.15
C ASN A 1051 8.11 37.37 55.86
N LEU A 1052 8.89 37.56 54.78
CA LEU A 1052 9.39 38.90 54.38
C LEU A 1052 8.33 39.81 53.70
N ASN A 1053 7.09 39.34 53.53
CA ASN A 1053 5.94 40.05 52.94
C ASN A 1053 6.17 40.70 51.55
N LEU A 1054 7.10 40.17 50.75
CA LEU A 1054 7.23 40.58 49.35
C LEU A 1054 6.06 40.01 48.52
N GLN A 1055 5.41 40.87 47.74
CA GLN A 1055 4.31 40.47 46.85
C GLN A 1055 4.87 39.90 45.54
N ALA A 1056 4.22 38.86 45.03
CA ALA A 1056 4.54 38.28 43.74
C ALA A 1056 4.26 39.30 42.62
N SER A 1057 5.26 39.56 41.78
CA SER A 1057 5.14 40.46 40.64
C SER A 1057 4.26 39.86 39.55
N LYS A 1058 3.42 40.70 38.92
CA LYS A 1058 2.49 40.33 37.85
C LYS A 1058 3.07 40.71 36.49
N PHE A 1059 3.46 39.74 35.69
CA PHE A 1059 4.11 39.90 34.39
C PHE A 1059 3.10 39.88 33.24
N LYS A 1060 3.36 40.68 32.20
CA LYS A 1060 2.71 40.58 30.89
C LYS A 1060 3.75 40.64 29.78
N LEU A 1061 3.62 39.75 28.80
CA LEU A 1061 4.43 39.77 27.59
C LEU A 1061 3.77 40.64 26.54
N LEU A 1062 4.54 41.51 25.88
CA LEU A 1062 4.07 42.41 24.84
C LEU A 1062 4.77 42.09 23.51
N SER A 1063 4.00 42.05 22.44
CA SER A 1063 4.52 41.92 21.07
C SER A 1063 4.72 43.30 20.43
N ILE A 1064 5.65 43.37 19.48
CA ILE A 1064 5.79 44.52 18.58
C ILE A 1064 4.64 44.54 17.56
N ASN A 1065 4.08 43.37 17.23
CA ASN A 1065 2.94 43.24 16.32
C ASN A 1065 1.62 43.23 17.13
N PRO A 1066 0.74 44.22 16.96
CA PRO A 1066 -0.53 44.30 17.71
C PRO A 1066 -1.51 43.16 17.36
N ASN A 1067 -1.33 42.50 16.21
CA ASN A 1067 -2.21 41.41 15.77
C ASN A 1067 -1.74 40.03 16.29
N LYS A 1068 -0.58 39.94 16.94
CA LYS A 1068 -0.03 38.67 17.41
C LYS A 1068 -0.60 38.32 18.78
N GLN A 1069 -1.33 37.22 18.87
CA GLN A 1069 -1.98 36.75 20.10
C GLN A 1069 -1.10 35.78 20.91
N TYR A 1070 -0.55 34.75 20.27
CA TYR A 1070 0.21 33.69 20.96
C TYR A 1070 1.72 33.87 20.80
N VAL A 1071 2.47 33.48 21.83
CA VAL A 1071 3.94 33.56 21.86
C VAL A 1071 4.56 32.33 21.23
N GLN A 1072 5.53 32.55 20.34
CA GLN A 1072 6.24 31.50 19.61
C GLN A 1072 7.74 31.55 19.88
N LYS A 1073 8.40 30.43 19.60
CA LYS A 1073 9.85 30.29 19.69
C LYS A 1073 10.54 31.28 18.77
N PHE A 1074 11.56 31.96 19.30
CA PHE A 1074 12.31 33.04 18.68
C PHE A 1074 11.57 34.35 18.48
N ASP A 1075 10.43 34.54 19.15
CA ASP A 1075 9.77 35.85 19.16
C ASP A 1075 10.56 36.92 19.90
N GLU A 1076 10.52 38.14 19.38
CA GLU A 1076 10.90 39.33 20.13
C GLU A 1076 9.78 39.72 21.11
N VAL A 1077 10.11 39.77 22.39
CA VAL A 1077 9.19 40.08 23.48
C VAL A 1077 9.66 41.29 24.29
N ILE A 1078 8.72 42.15 24.67
CA ILE A 1078 8.92 43.18 25.69
C ILE A 1078 8.20 42.70 26.95
N ILE A 1079 8.89 42.65 28.07
CA ILE A 1079 8.31 42.20 29.34
C ILE A 1079 7.88 43.42 30.15
N SER A 1080 6.64 43.40 30.61
CA SER A 1080 6.07 44.42 31.50
C SER A 1080 5.63 43.82 32.83
N VAL A 1081 5.63 44.62 33.89
CA VAL A 1081 5.18 44.27 35.23
C VAL A 1081 4.14 45.27 35.70
N LEU A 1082 3.01 44.77 36.23
CA LEU A 1082 1.94 45.59 36.77
C LEU A 1082 2.15 45.81 38.27
N ASP A 1083 2.62 47.01 38.64
CA ASP A 1083 2.63 47.53 40.02
C ASP A 1083 1.56 48.64 40.14
N ASN A 1084 1.93 49.90 40.43
CA ASN A 1084 1.02 51.06 40.47
C ASN A 1084 0.76 51.64 39.08
N MET A 1085 1.77 51.60 38.20
CA MET A 1085 1.69 51.83 36.76
C MET A 1085 2.38 50.68 36.04
N GLU A 1086 2.16 50.53 34.74
CA GLU A 1086 2.86 49.52 33.94
C GLU A 1086 4.35 49.87 33.84
N LYS A 1087 5.22 49.00 34.37
CA LYS A 1087 6.68 49.11 34.29
C LYS A 1087 7.22 48.15 33.24
N TYR A 1088 8.37 48.45 32.65
CA TYR A 1088 9.01 47.63 31.63
C TYR A 1088 10.40 47.17 32.05
N ILE A 1089 10.84 45.99 31.58
CA ILE A 1089 12.15 45.45 31.92
C ILE A 1089 13.27 46.10 31.09
N ASP A 1090 14.33 46.51 31.77
CA ASP A 1090 15.62 46.92 31.22
C ASP A 1090 16.77 46.13 31.90
N ILE A 1091 17.97 46.13 31.29
CA ILE A 1091 19.17 45.47 31.79
C ILE A 1091 20.18 46.57 32.18
N SER A 1092 20.54 46.65 33.47
CA SER A 1092 21.54 47.60 33.98
C SER A 1092 22.97 47.22 33.59
N GLU A 1093 23.93 48.11 33.81
CA GLU A 1093 25.35 47.91 33.43
C GLU A 1093 26.00 46.70 34.13
N ASP A 1094 25.53 46.33 35.32
CA ASP A 1094 25.92 45.12 36.06
C ASP A 1094 25.20 43.85 35.59
N ASN A 1095 24.48 43.93 34.47
CA ASN A 1095 23.64 42.89 33.88
C ASN A 1095 22.45 42.44 34.75
N ARG A 1096 22.07 43.17 35.82
CA ARG A 1096 20.84 42.91 36.57
C ARG A 1096 19.60 43.41 35.81
N LEU A 1097 18.49 42.70 35.94
CA LEU A 1097 17.21 43.15 35.38
C LEU A 1097 16.54 44.14 36.34
N GLN A 1098 16.11 45.27 35.81
CA GLN A 1098 15.46 46.35 36.54
C GLN A 1098 14.15 46.80 35.87
N LEU A 1099 13.24 47.39 36.64
CA LEU A 1099 11.96 47.92 36.16
C LEU A 1099 12.03 49.44 35.94
N ILE A 1100 11.59 49.90 34.77
CA ILE A 1100 11.60 51.30 34.34
C ILE A 1100 10.21 51.78 33.87
N ASP A 1101 10.00 53.09 33.83
CA ASP A 1101 8.72 53.71 33.40
C ASP A 1101 8.56 53.84 31.89
N ASN A 1102 9.66 53.95 31.13
CA ASN A 1102 9.61 54.28 29.71
C ASN A 1102 9.66 53.03 28.82
N LYS A 1103 8.55 52.73 28.13
CA LYS A 1103 8.46 51.62 27.17
C LYS A 1103 9.52 51.69 26.06
N ASN A 1104 9.89 52.88 25.61
CA ASN A 1104 10.88 53.04 24.53
C ASN A 1104 12.29 52.61 24.96
N SER A 1105 12.57 52.58 26.26
CA SER A 1105 13.83 52.14 26.82
C SER A 1105 13.83 50.65 27.19
N ALA A 1106 12.69 49.97 27.06
CA ALA A 1106 12.56 48.55 27.39
C ALA A 1106 13.38 47.67 26.45
N LYS A 1107 13.95 46.59 26.98
CA LYS A 1107 14.72 45.64 26.18
C LYS A 1107 13.81 44.67 25.46
N LYS A 1108 14.06 44.51 24.17
CA LYS A 1108 13.47 43.45 23.34
C LYS A 1108 14.27 42.18 23.56
N MET A 1109 13.69 41.22 24.25
CA MET A 1109 14.31 39.92 24.52
C MET A 1109 13.84 38.90 23.50
N ILE A 1110 14.64 37.88 23.23
CA ILE A 1110 14.24 36.72 22.44
C ILE A 1110 13.74 35.67 23.41
N ILE A 1111 12.53 35.15 23.17
CA ILE A 1111 11.97 34.05 23.94
C ILE A 1111 12.13 32.73 23.19
N SER A 1112 12.44 31.65 23.90
CA SER A 1112 12.57 30.30 23.36
C SER A 1112 12.20 29.27 24.44
N ASN A 1113 12.32 27.97 24.13
CA ASN A 1113 12.12 26.86 25.07
C ASN A 1113 13.12 25.71 24.82
N ASP A 1114 13.26 24.85 25.83
CA ASP A 1114 13.90 23.54 25.71
C ASP A 1114 12.88 22.54 25.13
N ILE A 1115 13.32 21.64 24.24
CA ILE A 1115 12.43 20.65 23.63
C ILE A 1115 12.00 19.56 24.61
N PHE A 1116 12.81 19.30 25.65
CA PHE A 1116 12.56 18.24 26.63
C PHE A 1116 11.83 18.75 27.89
N ILE A 1117 11.52 20.05 27.98
CA ILE A 1117 10.84 20.64 29.15
C ILE A 1117 9.66 21.48 28.65
N SER A 1118 8.48 20.86 28.65
CA SER A 1118 7.25 21.32 28.00
C SER A 1118 6.72 22.65 28.52
N ASN A 1119 6.77 22.89 29.84
CA ASN A 1119 6.18 24.05 30.53
C ASN A 1119 7.19 25.17 30.87
N CYS A 1120 8.38 25.13 30.26
CA CYS A 1120 9.46 26.08 30.54
C CYS A 1120 9.87 26.87 29.31
N LEU A 1121 10.43 28.05 29.57
CA LEU A 1121 10.95 28.96 28.57
C LEU A 1121 12.34 29.49 28.96
N THR A 1122 13.04 30.04 27.97
CA THR A 1122 14.29 30.77 28.13
C THR A 1122 14.13 32.17 27.55
N LEU A 1123 14.82 33.13 28.15
CA LEU A 1123 14.87 34.52 27.69
C LEU A 1123 16.32 34.88 27.41
N SER A 1124 16.58 35.61 26.34
CA SER A 1124 17.92 36.12 26.02
C SER A 1124 17.89 37.54 25.46
N TYR A 1125 19.02 38.23 25.58
CA TYR A 1125 19.25 39.53 24.96
C TYR A 1125 20.64 39.51 24.32
N GLY A 1126 20.70 39.67 23.00
CA GLY A 1126 21.91 39.34 22.23
C GLY A 1126 22.29 37.86 22.45
N ASP A 1127 23.56 37.58 22.69
CA ASP A 1127 24.06 36.22 22.92
C ASP A 1127 23.95 35.76 24.38
N LYS A 1128 23.39 36.58 25.29
CA LYS A 1128 23.34 36.30 26.73
C LYS A 1128 21.94 35.88 27.19
N TYR A 1129 21.85 34.78 27.95
CA TYR A 1129 20.59 34.30 28.53
C TYR A 1129 20.31 34.93 29.89
N VAL A 1130 19.03 35.00 30.24
CA VAL A 1130 18.55 35.45 31.55
C VAL A 1130 18.50 34.26 32.50
N CYS A 1131 19.14 34.40 33.66
CA CYS A 1131 19.19 33.38 34.71
C CYS A 1131 19.05 34.01 36.10
N LEU A 1132 18.90 33.14 37.10
CA LEU A 1132 18.91 33.52 38.51
C LEU A 1132 20.35 33.52 39.05
N SER A 1133 20.75 34.61 39.70
CA SER A 1133 22.11 34.78 40.23
C SER A 1133 22.41 33.83 41.41
N MET A 1134 23.69 33.70 41.73
CA MET A 1134 24.11 33.20 43.04
C MET A 1134 23.54 34.09 44.15
N LYS A 1135 23.41 33.52 45.35
CA LYS A 1135 22.85 34.22 46.51
C LYS A 1135 23.74 35.42 46.87
N ASP A 1136 23.14 36.59 46.91
CA ASP A 1136 23.73 37.87 47.29
C ASP A 1136 22.92 38.44 48.46
N GLU A 1137 23.53 38.47 49.65
CA GLU A 1137 22.85 38.67 50.94
C GLU A 1137 21.65 37.73 51.14
N ASN A 1138 20.42 38.26 51.11
CA ASN A 1138 19.16 37.52 51.25
C ASN A 1138 18.45 37.29 49.89
N TYR A 1139 19.02 37.77 48.79
CA TYR A 1139 18.39 37.83 47.48
C TYR A 1139 19.09 36.95 46.44
N ASN A 1140 18.32 36.48 45.47
CA ASN A 1140 18.86 35.96 44.22
C ASN A 1140 18.30 36.84 43.10
N TRP A 1141 19.16 37.54 42.37
CA TRP A 1141 18.77 38.54 41.37
C TRP A 1141 18.49 37.89 40.02
N MET A 1142 17.56 38.45 39.25
CA MET A 1142 17.50 38.16 37.82
C MET A 1142 18.65 38.86 37.09
N ILE A 1143 19.47 38.11 36.37
CA ILE A 1143 20.66 38.61 35.66
C ILE A 1143 20.71 38.10 34.21
N CYS A 1144 21.35 38.86 33.33
CA CYS A 1144 21.61 38.49 31.94
C CYS A 1144 23.10 38.11 31.76
N ASN A 1145 23.43 36.84 31.93
CA ASN A 1145 24.81 36.35 31.99
C ASN A 1145 24.91 34.90 31.49
N ASN A 1146 26.08 34.50 30.98
CA ASN A 1146 26.37 33.13 30.49
C ASN A 1146 27.54 32.49 31.26
N GLU A 1147 27.79 32.90 32.51
CA GLU A 1147 28.90 32.33 33.28
C GLU A 1147 28.73 30.82 33.51
N SER A 1148 29.84 30.10 33.41
CA SER A 1148 29.88 28.63 33.54
C SER A 1148 29.60 28.13 34.96
N ASN A 1149 29.65 29.01 35.97
CA ASN A 1149 29.34 28.71 37.37
C ASN A 1149 27.82 28.67 37.67
N ILE A 1150 26.97 29.21 36.78
CA ILE A 1150 25.51 29.21 36.95
C ILE A 1150 24.93 27.89 36.40
N PRO A 1151 24.17 27.12 37.19
CA PRO A 1151 23.57 25.88 36.72
C PRO A 1151 22.65 26.09 35.52
N LYS A 1152 22.71 25.19 34.52
CA LYS A 1152 21.84 25.23 33.33
C LYS A 1152 20.34 25.34 33.67
N LYS A 1153 19.92 24.72 34.78
CA LYS A 1153 18.53 24.79 35.27
C LYS A 1153 18.08 26.20 35.69
N ALA A 1154 19.01 27.08 36.07
CA ALA A 1154 18.68 28.46 36.48
C ALA A 1154 18.29 29.37 35.31
N TYR A 1155 18.48 28.92 34.06
CA TYR A 1155 18.09 29.62 32.84
C TYR A 1155 16.65 29.31 32.40
N LEU A 1156 16.02 28.33 33.02
CA LEU A 1156 14.66 27.90 32.73
C LEU A 1156 13.67 28.64 33.62
N TRP A 1157 12.66 29.20 32.99
CA TRP A 1157 11.62 30.00 33.62
C TRP A 1157 10.25 29.38 33.36
N ILE A 1158 9.34 29.56 34.32
CA ILE A 1158 7.96 29.07 34.26
C ILE A 1158 7.05 30.28 34.45
N LEU A 1159 6.08 30.46 33.55
CA LEU A 1159 5.03 31.47 33.69
C LEU A 1159 3.74 30.77 34.13
N LYS A 1160 3.17 31.16 35.27
CA LYS A 1160 1.94 30.60 35.81
C LYS A 1160 0.83 31.64 35.75
N GLU A 1161 -0.33 31.28 35.20
CA GLU A 1161 -1.48 32.19 35.12
C GLU A 1161 -1.98 32.60 36.52
N VAL A 1162 -2.39 33.87 36.67
CA VAL A 1162 -2.81 34.51 37.93
C VAL A 1162 -4.31 34.54 38.11
#